data_AF-A0A811L8K1-F1
#
_entry.id   AF-A0A811L8K1-F1
#
_cell.length_a   1.000
_cell.length_b   1.000
_cell.length_c   1.000
_cell.angle_alpha   90.00
_cell.angle_beta   90.00
_cell.angle_gamma   90.00
#
_symmetry.space_group_name_H-M   'P 1'
#
loop_
_entity.id
_entity.type
_entity.pdbx_description
1 polymer ?
#
loop_
_entity_poly.entity_id
_entity_poly.type
_entity_poly.pdbx_seq_one_letter_code
_entity_poly.pdbx_strand_id
1 'polypeptide(L)'
;MTTQEQNNTLSLEDILRPDFKVLGPAELMQYMQLLESDDLSNIPSSSSHNPREMMMQKLLEDLDFYKEFSETNISLDDLDEENFSDPCFDMARFLGGTDTLPEFDDFFRPLPQKGRGLATTKDLPGHKKSERKLYKARKFTKPTECAELKEAYKHFKAASLTGKESIEFTVGLWEAFMDQKYPEAAPHKIIVFDRRSFEHGWSYPKLEKDEILDVKTPIMLYYHDNHYDSIWSPTAFFGVRSFSNLCFSCRKLMRESIDHTARCQKKCTKCCRIGNDFPCKDDGFEKKCAACTKKFLNKDCYEHHLKKNICSYYKKCDKCDQAYSKKNGHLCGLSFCVSCRGFHEVGSECYVNPIPVPKKPVNYNLCAFDFETTTTPLNDNSNRSQHSVNFASIHKACTTCMANGKWRDEETPCEKCGEHLKTFSIPHGDSENVVKDVWEYLKSCAKKIPVLAIAHFGGKFDCHLLMKEINKDKTISKIDMILTGAKYYTINVAGTAGAFTEVKFTDSFNYLQMPLGSMPKALGLEVDSKGTFPHLFNTPAHYQADLPHHPDIQYYCPDSLNANKRQELLDFYEENRDKPFNFKQQLYDYGIQDTRILLHALVKFRSMIQEHCPTDDVLYYCPTLASSCLRIWRMLDLEERTVIRTPTIGFGDFIQQSKVALLFFRWLRDKKDMKDLQFRDNGEKRVEIVIDGKVHKISIDGFLERQNEKPLALELNGCYYHGCKDCCKDLGDRLPSGISVKEGLLKTEKRVKALEDLGFEVLVYKECEIRKMLQEDDEMSAYFEQRFFSAGSIRLRDAFHGGRTATQCLKFNANERKGIGYTDIQSLYPYIMATYAMPIGIPTPLYIQNYDVNWESEADIEHDGLYKVVVLPPQNLALPVLPITCNKKLIYPLCYSCAQENQGASYNKNLVCEHGEEERSFLTTTTSVELKNALRKGYKVKKIFEILKFNEMSDALFKPYVYRFLKTKLEASGKPYDDEAKNQQFKEEIKRRYGFEIDEGKWSKNPALRTISKLYLNSLWGKLSMRTDLPKTVVCSTATEFYKILNNSTNVIKSVDLVEDDKIYISFKTSEEFTTPLEFSNLLIPTWITAQARTYLYSFFEQVESKGEKILYYDTDSLIFTFDKASGEYPLKTGDYLGDMELEKKGKDILEFLGLGAKQYALKYRDVVTGELEYDLKLRGISLNGKTCSIINYDSFSGLVDRVILDGYQESLTAVYDEIRAIKNVGVFTTNDKQKVYQGVCDKGYIANDDVTILPFGYVQ
;
A
#
# COMPACT_ATOMS: atom_id res chain seq x y z
N MET A 1 -60.25 17.48 -12.14
CA MET A 1 -61.02 16.96 -13.29
C MET A 1 -60.38 15.62 -13.63
N THR A 2 -60.77 14.53 -12.99
CA THR A 2 -61.86 13.60 -13.39
C THR A 2 -61.64 12.96 -14.77
N THR A 3 -61.47 11.63 -14.72
CA THR A 3 -62.12 10.59 -15.55
C THR A 3 -61.76 10.50 -17.05
N GLN A 4 -60.94 9.50 -17.41
CA GLN A 4 -61.34 8.25 -18.10
C GLN A 4 -60.09 7.60 -18.73
N GLU A 5 -59.58 6.52 -18.15
CA GLU A 5 -58.89 5.50 -18.94
C GLU A 5 -59.97 4.85 -19.81
N GLN A 6 -60.05 5.27 -21.08
CA GLN A 6 -60.70 4.45 -22.10
C GLN A 6 -59.76 3.27 -22.37
N ASN A 7 -60.20 2.06 -22.05
CA ASN A 7 -59.67 0.88 -22.71
C ASN A 7 -59.96 1.08 -24.21
N ASN A 8 -58.94 1.43 -25.00
CA ASN A 8 -59.02 1.40 -26.45
C ASN A 8 -59.01 -0.06 -26.89
N THR A 9 -60.17 -0.71 -26.87
CA THR A 9 -60.42 -1.91 -27.66
C THR A 9 -60.48 -1.45 -29.12
N LEU A 10 -59.60 -1.98 -29.98
CA LEU A 10 -59.64 -1.72 -31.43
C LEU A 10 -61.01 -2.14 -31.99
N SER A 11 -61.75 -1.20 -32.58
CA SER A 11 -62.99 -1.54 -33.27
C SER A 11 -62.70 -2.04 -34.69
N LEU A 12 -63.60 -2.85 -35.25
CA LEU A 12 -63.45 -3.36 -36.62
C LEU A 12 -63.36 -2.22 -37.66
N GLU A 13 -64.01 -1.09 -37.39
CA GLU A 13 -63.95 0.12 -38.24
C GLU A 13 -62.59 0.82 -38.16
N ASP A 14 -61.89 0.77 -37.01
CA ASP A 14 -60.54 1.37 -36.88
C ASP A 14 -59.50 0.58 -37.68
N ILE A 15 -59.65 -0.75 -37.75
CA ILE A 15 -58.76 -1.65 -38.49
C ILE A 15 -58.93 -1.49 -40.02
N LEU A 16 -60.16 -1.26 -40.47
CA LEU A 16 -60.49 -1.13 -41.90
C LEU A 16 -60.14 0.23 -42.49
N ARG A 17 -59.64 1.21 -41.71
CA ARG A 17 -59.17 2.51 -42.22
C ARG A 17 -57.88 2.36 -43.04
N PRO A 18 -57.77 2.93 -44.26
CA PRO A 18 -56.60 2.73 -45.13
C PRO A 18 -55.23 3.07 -44.51
N ASP A 19 -55.21 3.92 -43.50
CA ASP A 19 -54.05 4.49 -42.81
C ASP A 19 -53.71 3.83 -41.46
N PHE A 20 -54.46 2.80 -41.04
CA PHE A 20 -54.18 2.05 -39.82
C PHE A 20 -52.91 1.18 -39.94
N LYS A 21 -52.01 1.26 -38.95
CA LYS A 21 -50.77 0.46 -38.85
C LYS A 21 -50.66 -0.22 -37.48
N VAL A 22 -50.17 -1.46 -37.44
CA VAL A 22 -49.88 -2.18 -36.19
C VAL A 22 -48.54 -1.70 -35.61
N LEU A 23 -48.57 -1.01 -34.46
CA LEU A 23 -47.39 -0.32 -33.90
C LEU A 23 -46.78 -1.01 -32.65
N GLY A 24 -47.38 -2.08 -32.11
CA GLY A 24 -46.87 -2.75 -30.92
C GLY A 24 -47.47 -4.14 -30.59
N PRO A 25 -46.90 -4.86 -29.61
CA PRO A 25 -47.26 -6.26 -29.31
C PRO A 25 -48.67 -6.44 -28.73
N ALA A 26 -49.18 -5.41 -28.03
CA ALA A 26 -50.52 -5.44 -27.46
C ALA A 26 -51.59 -5.22 -28.54
N GLU A 27 -51.34 -4.35 -29.53
CA GLU A 27 -52.24 -4.18 -30.67
C GLU A 27 -52.27 -5.43 -31.57
N LEU A 28 -51.12 -6.08 -31.77
CA LEU A 28 -51.03 -7.32 -32.55
C LEU A 28 -51.83 -8.48 -31.92
N MET A 29 -51.75 -8.65 -30.59
CA MET A 29 -52.52 -9.67 -29.87
C MET A 29 -54.03 -9.44 -29.93
N GLN A 30 -54.50 -8.18 -29.84
CA GLN A 30 -55.92 -7.85 -29.99
C GLN A 30 -56.39 -8.06 -31.45
N TYR A 31 -55.54 -7.76 -32.43
CA TYR A 31 -55.81 -7.99 -33.85
C TYR A 31 -55.96 -9.48 -34.18
N MET A 32 -55.08 -10.33 -33.63
CA MET A 32 -55.15 -11.79 -33.78
C MET A 32 -56.40 -12.38 -33.10
N GLN A 33 -56.79 -11.87 -31.92
CA GLN A 33 -58.02 -12.29 -31.25
C GLN A 33 -59.29 -11.94 -32.04
N LEU A 34 -59.31 -10.81 -32.76
CA LEU A 34 -60.42 -10.43 -33.63
C LEU A 34 -60.52 -11.34 -34.87
N LEU A 35 -59.38 -11.71 -35.47
CA LEU A 35 -59.30 -12.66 -36.58
C LEU A 35 -59.81 -14.06 -36.23
N GLU A 36 -59.70 -14.45 -34.96
CA GLU A 36 -60.15 -15.74 -34.43
C GLU A 36 -61.62 -15.75 -33.96
N SER A 37 -62.28 -14.58 -33.87
CA SER A 37 -63.66 -14.47 -33.38
C SER A 37 -64.73 -14.79 -34.44
N ASP A 38 -65.85 -15.41 -34.04
CA ASP A 38 -66.99 -15.80 -34.92
C ASP A 38 -67.92 -14.61 -35.30
N ASP A 39 -67.67 -13.41 -34.80
CA ASP A 39 -68.56 -12.24 -34.87
C ASP A 39 -68.48 -11.46 -36.21
N LEU A 40 -67.69 -11.95 -37.16
CA LEU A 40 -67.48 -11.34 -38.49
C LEU A 40 -68.60 -11.62 -39.50
N SER A 41 -69.62 -12.40 -39.11
CA SER A 41 -70.69 -12.89 -39.97
C SER A 41 -71.82 -11.87 -40.26
N ASN A 42 -71.81 -10.69 -39.63
CA ASN A 42 -72.90 -9.69 -39.71
C ASN A 42 -72.60 -8.46 -40.58
N ILE A 43 -71.60 -8.50 -41.47
CA ILE A 43 -71.27 -7.36 -42.34
C ILE A 43 -72.16 -7.38 -43.61
N PRO A 44 -72.93 -6.31 -43.91
CA PRO A 44 -73.76 -6.25 -45.11
C PRO A 44 -72.88 -6.28 -46.38
N SER A 45 -73.13 -7.26 -47.24
CA SER A 45 -72.46 -7.45 -48.52
C SER A 45 -72.64 -6.24 -49.44
N SER A 46 -71.61 -5.40 -49.56
CA SER A 46 -71.48 -4.43 -50.66
C SER A 46 -70.06 -4.24 -51.20
N SER A 47 -69.07 -5.01 -50.71
CA SER A 47 -67.74 -5.12 -51.32
C SER A 47 -67.42 -6.58 -51.60
N SER A 48 -66.72 -6.84 -52.70
CA SER A 48 -66.48 -8.17 -53.28
C SER A 48 -65.41 -9.01 -52.57
N HIS A 49 -64.99 -8.67 -51.34
CA HIS A 49 -63.89 -9.34 -50.63
C HIS A 49 -64.28 -9.71 -49.20
N ASN A 50 -63.86 -10.87 -48.73
CA ASN A 50 -64.12 -11.36 -47.37
C ASN A 50 -63.40 -10.44 -46.36
N PRO A 51 -64.08 -9.91 -45.30
CA PRO A 51 -63.45 -9.08 -44.28
C PRO A 51 -62.21 -9.72 -43.64
N ARG A 52 -62.22 -11.05 -43.51
CA ARG A 52 -61.10 -11.85 -43.01
C ARG A 52 -59.94 -11.89 -44.00
N GLU A 53 -60.21 -11.96 -45.31
CA GLU A 53 -59.19 -11.83 -46.36
C GLU A 53 -58.62 -10.42 -46.41
N MET A 54 -59.44 -9.37 -46.25
CA MET A 54 -58.94 -7.99 -46.22
C MET A 54 -58.06 -7.72 -45.00
N MET A 55 -58.42 -8.22 -43.81
CA MET A 55 -57.57 -8.13 -42.61
C MET A 55 -56.28 -8.95 -42.75
N MET A 56 -56.33 -10.12 -43.39
CA MET A 56 -55.15 -10.94 -43.67
C MET A 56 -54.24 -10.31 -44.72
N GLN A 57 -54.81 -9.77 -45.79
CA GLN A 57 -54.08 -9.09 -46.85
C GLN A 57 -53.40 -7.82 -46.33
N LYS A 58 -54.07 -7.08 -45.43
CA LYS A 58 -53.48 -5.91 -44.80
C LYS A 58 -52.40 -6.24 -43.76
N LEU A 59 -52.57 -7.34 -43.01
CA LEU A 59 -51.51 -7.87 -42.15
C LEU A 59 -50.30 -8.29 -42.99
N LEU A 60 -50.53 -8.92 -44.15
CA LEU A 60 -49.48 -9.28 -45.09
C LEU A 60 -48.81 -8.05 -45.74
N GLU A 61 -49.55 -6.99 -46.05
CA GLU A 61 -49.00 -5.71 -46.56
C GLU A 61 -48.17 -4.96 -45.49
N ASP A 62 -48.64 -4.92 -44.24
CA ASP A 62 -47.91 -4.36 -43.10
C ASP A 62 -46.66 -5.19 -42.74
N LEU A 63 -46.69 -6.51 -43.00
CA LEU A 63 -45.55 -7.42 -42.88
C LEU A 63 -44.62 -7.37 -44.11
N ASP A 64 -45.13 -7.04 -45.30
CA ASP A 64 -44.34 -6.86 -46.52
C ASP A 64 -43.45 -5.60 -46.44
N PHE A 65 -43.79 -4.62 -45.59
CA PHE A 65 -42.87 -3.54 -45.19
C PHE A 65 -41.55 -4.08 -44.58
N TYR A 66 -41.54 -5.30 -44.06
CA TYR A 66 -40.33 -5.97 -43.54
C TYR A 66 -39.62 -6.88 -44.55
N LYS A 67 -40.19 -7.10 -45.74
CA LYS A 67 -39.66 -8.02 -46.78
C LYS A 67 -38.77 -7.37 -47.84
N GLU A 68 -38.61 -6.05 -47.86
CA GLU A 68 -37.74 -5.35 -48.83
C GLU A 68 -36.22 -5.62 -48.65
N PHE A 69 -35.81 -6.58 -47.80
CA PHE A 69 -34.41 -6.82 -47.47
C PHE A 69 -33.85 -8.20 -47.88
N SER A 70 -34.56 -9.02 -48.66
CA SER A 70 -34.00 -10.30 -49.11
C SER A 70 -34.56 -10.77 -50.46
N GLU A 71 -33.82 -10.50 -51.54
CA GLU A 71 -34.03 -11.16 -52.83
C GLU A 71 -33.44 -12.59 -52.78
N THR A 72 -34.24 -13.61 -53.05
CA THR A 72 -33.85 -14.79 -53.87
C THR A 72 -35.06 -15.64 -54.24
N ASN A 73 -35.11 -16.01 -55.51
CA ASN A 73 -36.23 -16.62 -56.25
C ASN A 73 -36.63 -18.02 -55.77
N ILE A 74 -37.93 -18.24 -55.53
CA ILE A 74 -38.60 -19.54 -55.70
C ILE A 74 -39.97 -19.31 -56.36
N SER A 75 -40.28 -20.11 -57.39
CA SER A 75 -41.51 -20.03 -58.20
C SER A 75 -42.74 -20.48 -57.41
N LEU A 76 -43.88 -19.86 -57.70
CA LEU A 76 -45.19 -20.09 -57.07
C LEU A 76 -45.92 -21.36 -57.56
N ASP A 77 -45.27 -22.22 -58.33
CA ASP A 77 -45.92 -23.33 -59.06
C ASP A 77 -45.89 -24.69 -58.34
N ASP A 78 -45.30 -24.80 -57.15
CA ASP A 78 -45.21 -26.06 -56.39
C ASP A 78 -46.23 -26.18 -55.23
N LEU A 79 -47.33 -25.41 -55.27
CA LEU A 79 -48.38 -25.42 -54.25
C LEU A 79 -49.60 -26.25 -54.72
N ASP A 80 -49.57 -27.57 -54.47
CA ASP A 80 -50.78 -28.41 -54.53
C ASP A 80 -51.61 -28.28 -53.23
N GLU A 81 -52.93 -28.14 -53.40
CA GLU A 81 -53.93 -27.64 -52.44
C GLU A 81 -54.29 -28.53 -51.22
N GLU A 82 -53.60 -29.64 -50.93
CA GLU A 82 -54.15 -30.66 -50.01
C GLU A 82 -53.73 -30.60 -48.51
N ASN A 83 -53.13 -29.52 -48.00
CA ASN A 83 -52.75 -29.45 -46.57
C ASN A 83 -53.07 -28.13 -45.85
N PHE A 84 -54.26 -27.56 -46.06
CA PHE A 84 -54.74 -26.45 -45.22
C PHE A 84 -55.36 -26.96 -43.91
N SER A 85 -54.53 -27.30 -42.93
CA SER A 85 -54.92 -27.30 -41.52
C SER A 85 -53.75 -26.91 -40.61
N ASP A 86 -53.93 -25.79 -39.91
CA ASP A 86 -53.13 -25.26 -38.79
C ASP A 86 -52.02 -24.22 -39.11
N PRO A 87 -52.28 -22.90 -38.93
CA PRO A 87 -51.30 -21.83 -39.13
C PRO A 87 -50.16 -21.77 -38.10
N CYS A 88 -50.22 -22.54 -37.00
CA CYS A 88 -49.17 -22.54 -35.98
C CYS A 88 -47.96 -23.42 -36.34
N PHE A 89 -48.05 -24.25 -37.39
CA PHE A 89 -47.01 -25.24 -37.71
C PHE A 89 -45.92 -24.73 -38.67
N ASP A 90 -46.16 -23.64 -39.42
CA ASP A 90 -45.24 -23.19 -40.48
C ASP A 90 -44.19 -22.15 -40.05
N MET A 91 -44.33 -21.52 -38.88
CA MET A 91 -43.30 -20.57 -38.39
C MET A 91 -41.99 -21.28 -38.00
N ALA A 92 -42.05 -22.60 -37.75
CA ALA A 92 -40.86 -23.43 -37.49
C ALA A 92 -40.11 -23.82 -38.78
N ARG A 93 -40.76 -23.73 -39.96
CA ARG A 93 -40.17 -24.11 -41.25
C ARG A 93 -39.47 -22.94 -41.95
N PHE A 94 -39.90 -21.70 -41.68
CA PHE A 94 -39.35 -20.46 -42.25
C PHE A 94 -37.87 -20.18 -41.85
N LEU A 95 -37.34 -20.85 -40.83
CA LEU A 95 -35.97 -20.62 -40.33
C LEU A 95 -34.91 -21.66 -40.77
N GLY A 96 -35.27 -22.68 -41.58
CA GLY A 96 -34.34 -23.62 -42.23
C GLY A 96 -33.43 -24.46 -41.31
N GLY A 97 -33.16 -25.75 -41.50
CA GLY A 97 -33.58 -26.74 -42.48
C GLY A 97 -32.63 -27.94 -42.32
N THR A 98 -33.17 -29.12 -41.99
CA THR A 98 -32.73 -30.43 -42.51
C THR A 98 -33.81 -31.45 -42.16
N ASP A 99 -34.38 -32.06 -43.19
CA ASP A 99 -35.24 -33.23 -43.10
C ASP A 99 -34.44 -34.42 -42.54
N THR A 100 -34.76 -34.80 -41.30
CA THR A 100 -34.75 -36.17 -40.72
C THR A 100 -34.80 -36.04 -39.20
N LEU A 101 -35.94 -36.42 -38.60
CA LEU A 101 -36.02 -36.73 -37.18
C LEU A 101 -35.63 -38.20 -37.00
N PRO A 102 -34.53 -38.56 -36.31
CA PRO A 102 -34.35 -39.91 -35.81
C PRO A 102 -35.27 -40.13 -34.61
N GLU A 103 -35.86 -41.32 -34.57
CA GLU A 103 -36.74 -41.78 -33.50
C GLU A 103 -36.11 -41.62 -32.10
N PHE A 104 -36.94 -41.17 -31.16
CA PHE A 104 -36.69 -41.14 -29.73
C PHE A 104 -36.43 -42.57 -29.22
N ASP A 105 -35.16 -42.99 -29.06
CA ASP A 105 -34.74 -43.92 -27.98
C ASP A 105 -33.22 -44.18 -27.80
N ASP A 106 -32.30 -43.60 -28.59
CA ASP A 106 -30.89 -44.06 -28.56
C ASP A 106 -29.81 -43.10 -27.98
N PHE A 107 -30.17 -42.13 -27.11
CA PHE A 107 -29.19 -41.18 -26.54
C PHE A 107 -28.65 -41.49 -25.13
N PHE A 108 -28.82 -42.71 -24.62
CA PHE A 108 -28.14 -43.18 -23.41
C PHE A 108 -27.12 -44.29 -23.69
N ARG A 109 -25.89 -43.91 -24.05
CA ARG A 109 -24.70 -44.72 -23.73
C ARG A 109 -23.57 -43.86 -23.13
N PRO A 110 -22.82 -44.39 -22.14
CA PRO A 110 -21.78 -43.65 -21.42
C PRO A 110 -20.44 -43.65 -22.19
N LEU A 111 -19.71 -42.54 -22.13
CA LEU A 111 -18.30 -42.49 -22.57
C LEU A 111 -17.38 -43.23 -21.56
N PRO A 112 -16.34 -43.94 -22.05
CA PRO A 112 -15.50 -44.85 -21.25
C PRO A 112 -14.47 -44.14 -20.38
N GLN A 113 -14.33 -44.61 -19.13
CA GLN A 113 -13.18 -44.32 -18.27
C GLN A 113 -12.04 -45.33 -18.58
N LYS A 114 -10.85 -44.83 -18.96
CA LYS A 114 -9.59 -45.58 -18.83
C LYS A 114 -8.91 -45.13 -17.52
N GLY A 115 -8.70 -46.09 -16.63
CA GLY A 115 -8.27 -45.85 -15.26
C GLY A 115 -6.77 -45.78 -15.00
N ARG A 116 -6.45 -45.54 -13.74
CA ARG A 116 -5.35 -46.19 -13.01
C ARG A 116 -5.88 -46.57 -11.63
N GLY A 117 -5.90 -47.86 -11.36
CA GLY A 117 -6.22 -48.40 -10.05
C GLY A 117 -4.97 -48.64 -9.20
N LEU A 118 -5.19 -48.72 -7.89
CA LEU A 118 -4.58 -49.61 -6.87
C LEU A 118 -5.17 -49.16 -5.53
N ALA A 119 -6.23 -49.82 -5.04
CA ALA A 119 -6.24 -50.84 -3.96
C ALA A 119 -5.98 -50.21 -2.57
N THR A 120 -6.73 -50.43 -1.48
CA THR A 120 -7.28 -51.69 -0.92
C THR A 120 -8.41 -51.44 0.13
N THR A 121 -9.36 -52.39 0.20
CA THR A 121 -10.14 -52.99 1.32
C THR A 121 -10.52 -52.16 2.58
N LYS A 122 -11.74 -52.19 3.14
CA LYS A 122 -12.45 -53.34 3.78
C LYS A 122 -13.92 -53.01 4.13
N ASP A 123 -14.78 -54.02 3.98
CA ASP A 123 -15.85 -54.54 4.86
C ASP A 123 -16.89 -53.60 5.54
N LEU A 124 -18.16 -53.71 5.13
CA LEU A 124 -19.28 -54.31 5.92
C LEU A 124 -20.67 -53.91 5.37
N PRO A 125 -21.65 -54.85 5.26
CA PRO A 125 -23.01 -54.58 4.77
C PRO A 125 -24.03 -54.37 5.90
N GLY A 126 -24.98 -53.46 5.64
CA GLY A 126 -26.31 -53.44 6.26
C GLY A 126 -26.44 -52.58 7.52
N HIS A 127 -27.20 -51.49 7.43
CA HIS A 127 -28.36 -51.25 8.31
C HIS A 127 -29.11 -49.95 7.95
N LYS A 128 -30.37 -50.15 7.56
CA LYS A 128 -31.57 -49.32 7.81
C LYS A 128 -31.54 -47.82 7.45
N LYS A 129 -32.18 -47.56 6.30
CA LYS A 129 -33.04 -46.40 6.06
C LYS A 129 -34.13 -46.30 7.14
N SER A 130 -34.03 -45.34 8.03
CA SER A 130 -35.16 -44.65 8.65
C SER A 130 -34.64 -43.40 9.36
N GLU A 131 -35.39 -42.31 9.28
CA GLU A 131 -35.15 -41.02 9.95
C GLU A 131 -34.21 -40.03 9.24
N ARG A 132 -34.72 -39.47 8.14
CA ARG A 132 -34.46 -38.06 7.74
C ARG A 132 -35.57 -37.56 6.82
N LYS A 133 -36.82 -37.70 7.26
CA LYS A 133 -37.93 -36.84 6.81
C LYS A 133 -38.23 -35.88 7.95
N LEU A 134 -38.46 -34.62 7.60
CA LEU A 134 -38.68 -33.42 8.42
C LEU A 134 -37.43 -32.56 8.67
N TYR A 135 -37.56 -31.30 8.25
CA TYR A 135 -36.61 -30.16 8.28
C TYR A 135 -35.64 -29.97 7.10
N LYS A 136 -36.19 -29.55 5.95
CA LYS A 136 -35.52 -28.61 5.03
C LYS A 136 -36.40 -27.36 4.85
N ALA A 137 -36.17 -26.35 5.69
CA ALA A 137 -36.65 -24.99 5.44
C ALA A 137 -35.65 -24.26 4.53
N ARG A 138 -36.09 -23.98 3.30
CA ARG A 138 -35.70 -22.90 2.37
C ARG A 138 -34.21 -22.54 2.31
N LYS A 139 -33.43 -23.37 1.61
CA LYS A 139 -32.34 -22.90 0.73
C LYS A 139 -32.97 -22.75 -0.65
N PHE A 140 -32.65 -21.69 -1.41
CA PHE A 140 -33.01 -21.64 -2.83
C PHE A 140 -32.66 -22.97 -3.47
N THR A 141 -33.65 -23.63 -4.06
CA THR A 141 -33.55 -24.94 -4.70
C THR A 141 -32.42 -24.87 -5.71
N LYS A 142 -31.54 -25.88 -5.74
CA LYS A 142 -30.61 -26.00 -6.88
C LYS A 142 -31.47 -26.06 -8.15
N PRO A 143 -31.12 -25.37 -9.25
CA PRO A 143 -31.90 -25.39 -10.50
C PRO A 143 -32.19 -26.80 -11.01
N THR A 144 -31.36 -27.78 -10.64
CA THR A 144 -31.51 -29.20 -10.98
C THR A 144 -32.73 -29.91 -10.35
N GLU A 145 -33.40 -29.30 -9.37
CA GLU A 145 -34.52 -29.92 -8.62
C GLU A 145 -35.89 -29.26 -8.87
N CYS A 146 -35.97 -28.20 -9.68
CA CYS A 146 -37.22 -27.52 -10.06
C CYS A 146 -37.67 -28.02 -11.44
N ALA A 147 -38.84 -28.69 -11.49
CA ALA A 147 -39.36 -29.28 -12.72
C ALA A 147 -39.78 -28.18 -13.72
N GLU A 148 -40.32 -27.09 -13.19
CA GLU A 148 -40.80 -25.92 -13.89
C GLU A 148 -39.65 -25.22 -14.65
N LEU A 149 -38.48 -25.07 -13.99
CA LEU A 149 -37.27 -24.55 -14.63
C LEU A 149 -36.77 -25.47 -15.75
N LYS A 150 -36.77 -26.80 -15.55
CA LYS A 150 -36.32 -27.73 -16.59
C LYS A 150 -37.18 -27.68 -17.85
N GLU A 151 -38.48 -27.51 -17.68
CA GLU A 151 -39.44 -27.41 -18.79
C GLU A 151 -39.28 -26.09 -19.54
N ALA A 152 -39.13 -24.98 -18.81
CA ALA A 152 -38.82 -23.66 -19.38
C ALA A 152 -37.54 -23.66 -20.23
N TYR A 153 -36.46 -24.27 -19.71
CA TYR A 153 -35.19 -24.37 -20.41
C TYR A 153 -35.28 -25.22 -21.69
N LYS A 154 -36.09 -26.29 -21.69
CA LYS A 154 -36.30 -27.13 -22.89
C LYS A 154 -36.97 -26.33 -24.01
N HIS A 155 -37.97 -25.52 -23.67
CA HIS A 155 -38.66 -24.73 -24.68
C HIS A 155 -37.81 -23.56 -25.19
N PHE A 156 -37.04 -22.89 -24.32
CA PHE A 156 -36.12 -21.83 -24.75
C PHE A 156 -35.05 -22.36 -25.72
N LYS A 157 -34.51 -23.56 -25.47
CA LYS A 157 -33.51 -24.19 -26.35
C LYS A 157 -34.07 -24.60 -27.71
N ALA A 158 -35.38 -24.87 -27.81
CA ALA A 158 -36.04 -25.23 -29.06
C ALA A 158 -36.30 -24.05 -29.99
N ALA A 159 -36.20 -22.80 -29.50
CA ALA A 159 -36.60 -21.59 -30.24
C ALA A 159 -35.49 -20.94 -31.12
N SER A 160 -34.31 -21.57 -31.28
CA SER A 160 -33.22 -21.17 -32.20
C SER A 160 -33.04 -19.65 -32.44
N LEU A 161 -32.84 -18.87 -31.39
CA LEU A 161 -32.57 -17.44 -31.52
C LEU A 161 -31.09 -17.22 -31.89
N THR A 162 -30.82 -16.85 -33.15
CA THR A 162 -29.50 -16.40 -33.59
C THR A 162 -29.42 -14.87 -33.52
N GLY A 163 -28.40 -14.35 -32.82
CA GLY A 163 -28.06 -12.92 -32.82
C GLY A 163 -28.58 -12.12 -31.61
N LYS A 164 -27.83 -11.06 -31.25
CA LYS A 164 -28.04 -10.25 -30.03
C LYS A 164 -29.28 -9.35 -30.08
N GLU A 165 -29.83 -9.09 -31.28
CA GLU A 165 -30.93 -8.14 -31.54
C GLU A 165 -32.33 -8.77 -31.41
N SER A 166 -32.45 -10.11 -31.52
CA SER A 166 -33.74 -10.82 -31.40
C SER A 166 -34.24 -11.05 -29.96
N ILE A 167 -33.39 -10.78 -28.96
CA ILE A 167 -33.65 -11.15 -27.56
C ILE A 167 -34.62 -10.20 -26.84
N GLU A 168 -34.56 -8.89 -27.10
CA GLU A 168 -35.34 -7.92 -26.33
C GLU A 168 -36.85 -8.10 -26.56
N PHE A 169 -37.25 -8.52 -27.77
CA PHE A 169 -38.64 -8.82 -28.12
C PHE A 169 -39.10 -10.20 -27.61
N THR A 170 -38.28 -11.24 -27.81
CA THR A 170 -38.66 -12.63 -27.53
C THR A 170 -38.65 -12.94 -26.03
N VAL A 171 -37.72 -12.38 -25.26
CA VAL A 171 -37.60 -12.66 -23.82
C VAL A 171 -38.79 -12.16 -23.03
N GLY A 172 -39.36 -11.00 -23.38
CA GLY A 172 -40.54 -10.45 -22.70
C GLY A 172 -41.76 -11.39 -22.78
N LEU A 173 -41.98 -12.00 -23.95
CA LEU A 173 -43.05 -12.99 -24.16
C LEU A 173 -42.82 -14.26 -23.34
N TRP A 174 -41.57 -14.74 -23.26
CA TRP A 174 -41.22 -15.90 -22.45
C TRP A 174 -41.38 -15.66 -20.95
N GLU A 175 -40.95 -14.49 -20.45
CA GLU A 175 -41.14 -14.13 -19.04
C GLU A 175 -42.63 -14.06 -18.69
N ALA A 176 -43.45 -13.44 -19.56
CA ALA A 176 -44.90 -13.35 -19.37
C ALA A 176 -45.58 -14.74 -19.40
N PHE A 177 -45.21 -15.59 -20.36
CA PHE A 177 -45.69 -16.98 -20.44
C PHE A 177 -45.34 -17.78 -19.18
N MET A 178 -44.10 -17.65 -18.70
CA MET A 178 -43.62 -18.33 -17.50
C MET A 178 -44.33 -17.84 -16.23
N ASP A 179 -44.56 -16.54 -16.11
CA ASP A 179 -45.32 -15.97 -15.00
C ASP A 179 -46.79 -16.39 -15.01
N GLN A 180 -47.40 -16.55 -16.19
CA GLN A 180 -48.76 -17.07 -16.34
C GLN A 180 -48.83 -18.57 -16.02
N LYS A 181 -47.88 -19.37 -16.52
CA LYS A 181 -47.87 -20.83 -16.34
C LYS A 181 -47.48 -21.23 -14.91
N TYR A 182 -46.66 -20.43 -14.23
CA TYR A 182 -46.15 -20.71 -12.87
C TYR A 182 -46.25 -19.49 -11.94
N PRO A 183 -47.48 -19.06 -11.58
CA PRO A 183 -47.71 -17.82 -10.84
C PRO A 183 -47.09 -17.82 -9.44
N GLU A 184 -46.97 -18.98 -8.78
CA GLU A 184 -46.31 -19.11 -7.48
C GLU A 184 -44.78 -18.90 -7.52
N ALA A 185 -44.17 -18.99 -8.70
CA ALA A 185 -42.74 -18.80 -8.92
C ALA A 185 -42.39 -17.45 -9.59
N ALA A 186 -43.41 -16.66 -9.95
CA ALA A 186 -43.29 -15.32 -10.53
C ALA A 186 -42.75 -14.26 -9.53
N PRO A 187 -42.06 -13.20 -10.00
CA PRO A 187 -41.66 -12.97 -11.39
C PRO A 187 -40.45 -13.82 -11.81
N HIS A 188 -40.55 -14.45 -12.98
CA HIS A 188 -39.46 -15.09 -13.71
C HIS A 188 -38.71 -14.03 -14.49
N LYS A 189 -37.38 -14.09 -14.44
CA LYS A 189 -36.55 -13.19 -15.24
C LYS A 189 -35.43 -13.96 -15.93
N ILE A 190 -35.30 -13.75 -17.23
CA ILE A 190 -34.21 -14.29 -18.03
C ILE A 190 -33.03 -13.31 -17.93
N ILE A 191 -31.86 -13.86 -17.62
CA ILE A 191 -30.63 -13.12 -17.41
C ILE A 191 -29.58 -13.72 -18.32
N VAL A 192 -29.12 -12.94 -19.28
CA VAL A 192 -28.13 -13.38 -20.25
C VAL A 192 -26.78 -12.82 -19.86
N PHE A 193 -25.77 -13.67 -19.85
CA PHE A 193 -24.39 -13.34 -19.60
C PHE A 193 -23.60 -13.45 -20.89
N ASP A 194 -22.82 -12.44 -21.28
CA ASP A 194 -21.86 -12.57 -22.39
C ASP A 194 -20.41 -12.74 -21.91
N ARG A 195 -20.20 -12.72 -20.59
CA ARG A 195 -18.92 -12.97 -19.93
C ARG A 195 -19.12 -13.80 -18.67
N ARG A 196 -18.09 -14.53 -18.25
CA ARG A 196 -18.06 -15.28 -16.98
C ARG A 196 -17.85 -14.35 -15.77
N SER A 197 -18.69 -13.32 -15.62
CA SER A 197 -18.70 -12.37 -14.51
C SER A 197 -20.12 -12.08 -14.05
N PHE A 198 -20.43 -12.37 -12.78
CA PHE A 198 -21.77 -12.08 -12.26
C PHE A 198 -22.01 -10.58 -12.06
N GLU A 199 -20.98 -9.80 -11.77
CA GLU A 199 -21.16 -8.38 -11.44
C GLU A 199 -21.18 -7.49 -12.70
N HIS A 200 -20.46 -7.89 -13.77
CA HIS A 200 -20.21 -7.05 -14.95
C HIS A 200 -20.43 -7.76 -16.29
N GLY A 201 -21.01 -8.97 -16.29
CA GLY A 201 -21.17 -9.80 -17.48
C GLY A 201 -22.60 -9.91 -18.00
N TRP A 202 -23.55 -9.11 -17.52
CA TRP A 202 -24.96 -9.18 -17.92
C TRP A 202 -25.16 -8.42 -19.24
N SER A 203 -25.62 -9.12 -20.27
CA SER A 203 -26.02 -8.53 -21.56
C SER A 203 -27.53 -8.28 -21.65
N TYR A 204 -28.33 -8.96 -20.82
CA TYR A 204 -29.77 -8.75 -20.66
C TYR A 204 -30.24 -9.15 -19.24
N PRO A 205 -31.23 -8.46 -18.64
CA PRO A 205 -31.82 -7.20 -19.10
C PRO A 205 -30.80 -6.05 -18.99
N LYS A 206 -30.90 -5.07 -19.91
CA LYS A 206 -30.13 -3.81 -19.83
C LYS A 206 -30.70 -2.93 -18.72
N LEU A 207 -30.33 -3.24 -17.48
CA LEU A 207 -30.81 -2.52 -16.32
C LEU A 207 -29.95 -1.30 -16.01
N GLU A 208 -30.58 -0.16 -15.77
CA GLU A 208 -29.89 1.02 -15.25
C GLU A 208 -29.31 0.75 -13.85
N LYS A 209 -28.35 1.59 -13.43
CA LYS A 209 -27.48 1.34 -12.26
C LYS A 209 -28.24 1.26 -10.92
N ASP A 210 -29.41 1.86 -10.84
CA ASP A 210 -30.26 1.91 -9.63
C ASP A 210 -31.55 1.08 -9.78
N GLU A 211 -31.72 0.44 -10.94
CA GLU A 211 -32.88 -0.38 -11.25
C GLU A 211 -32.73 -1.75 -10.58
N ILE A 212 -33.66 -2.04 -9.67
CA ILE A 212 -33.71 -3.28 -8.93
C ILE A 212 -34.40 -4.33 -9.79
N LEU A 213 -33.65 -5.35 -10.20
CA LEU A 213 -34.27 -6.52 -10.81
C LEU A 213 -35.11 -7.24 -9.75
N ASP A 214 -36.43 -7.15 -9.90
CA ASP A 214 -37.38 -7.92 -9.12
C ASP A 214 -37.51 -9.31 -9.74
N VAL A 215 -36.79 -10.28 -9.18
CA VAL A 215 -36.71 -11.65 -9.70
C VAL A 215 -36.85 -12.65 -8.56
N LYS A 216 -37.91 -13.48 -8.64
CA LYS A 216 -38.09 -14.61 -7.74
C LYS A 216 -37.41 -15.85 -8.30
N THR A 217 -37.53 -16.06 -9.61
CA THR A 217 -36.96 -17.21 -10.30
C THR A 217 -36.07 -16.75 -11.47
N PRO A 218 -34.74 -16.67 -11.27
CA PRO A 218 -33.82 -16.27 -12.32
C PRO A 218 -33.50 -17.45 -13.26
N ILE A 219 -33.65 -17.23 -14.57
CA ILE A 219 -33.25 -18.14 -15.64
C ILE A 219 -31.96 -17.57 -16.22
N MET A 220 -30.84 -18.28 -16.10
CA MET A 220 -29.52 -17.75 -16.44
C MET A 220 -28.96 -18.41 -17.69
N LEU A 221 -28.55 -17.61 -18.66
CA LEU A 221 -28.02 -18.05 -19.96
C LEU A 221 -26.64 -17.45 -20.19
N TYR A 222 -25.76 -18.16 -20.89
CA TYR A 222 -24.45 -17.70 -21.31
C TYR A 222 -24.40 -17.62 -22.83
N TYR A 223 -24.17 -16.42 -23.36
CA TYR A 223 -24.00 -16.17 -24.78
C TYR A 223 -22.53 -16.23 -25.17
N HIS A 224 -22.19 -17.15 -26.07
CA HIS A 224 -20.88 -17.22 -26.72
C HIS A 224 -21.00 -17.91 -28.07
N ASP A 225 -20.11 -17.59 -29.01
CA ASP A 225 -20.06 -18.22 -30.34
C ASP A 225 -21.42 -18.25 -31.08
N ASN A 226 -22.19 -17.16 -30.94
CA ASN A 226 -23.57 -17.02 -31.45
C ASN A 226 -24.55 -18.08 -30.94
N HIS A 227 -24.30 -18.67 -29.76
CA HIS A 227 -25.14 -19.66 -29.11
C HIS A 227 -25.47 -19.28 -27.65
N TYR A 228 -26.59 -19.79 -27.12
CA TYR A 228 -27.00 -19.61 -25.73
C TYR A 228 -26.92 -20.92 -24.94
N ASP A 229 -26.04 -20.96 -23.95
CA ASP A 229 -25.89 -22.08 -23.03
C ASP A 229 -26.56 -21.82 -21.69
N SER A 230 -27.36 -22.78 -21.20
CA SER A 230 -28.01 -22.69 -19.89
C SER A 230 -27.02 -22.79 -18.72
N ILE A 231 -27.11 -21.87 -17.75
CA ILE A 231 -26.30 -21.87 -16.54
C ILE A 231 -27.04 -22.59 -15.41
N TRP A 232 -26.78 -23.88 -15.25
CA TRP A 232 -27.39 -24.72 -14.21
C TRP A 232 -26.78 -24.56 -12.81
N SER A 233 -25.50 -24.19 -12.77
CA SER A 233 -24.76 -23.98 -11.54
C SER A 233 -24.05 -22.64 -11.58
N PRO A 234 -24.73 -21.55 -11.20
CA PRO A 234 -24.14 -20.21 -11.23
C PRO A 234 -22.81 -20.13 -10.48
N THR A 235 -22.71 -20.77 -9.31
CA THR A 235 -21.49 -20.75 -8.48
C THR A 235 -20.32 -21.48 -9.14
N ALA A 236 -20.58 -22.57 -9.88
CA ALA A 236 -19.56 -23.26 -10.67
C ALA A 236 -19.19 -22.48 -11.94
N PHE A 237 -20.19 -21.92 -12.62
CA PHE A 237 -20.03 -21.18 -13.87
C PHE A 237 -19.19 -19.91 -13.70
N PHE A 238 -19.44 -19.13 -12.63
CA PHE A 238 -18.62 -17.96 -12.30
C PHE A 238 -17.28 -18.31 -11.64
N GLY A 239 -16.95 -19.59 -11.47
CA GLY A 239 -15.65 -20.03 -10.95
C GLY A 239 -15.43 -19.75 -9.47
N VAL A 240 -16.50 -19.59 -8.67
CA VAL A 240 -16.40 -19.11 -7.29
C VAL A 240 -16.99 -20.10 -6.29
N ARG A 241 -16.30 -21.22 -6.07
CA ARG A 241 -16.74 -22.29 -5.13
C ARG A 241 -16.92 -21.81 -3.69
N SER A 242 -16.27 -20.71 -3.31
CA SER A 242 -16.35 -20.09 -1.98
C SER A 242 -17.57 -19.18 -1.80
N PHE A 243 -18.31 -18.84 -2.86
CA PHE A 243 -19.46 -17.93 -2.81
C PHE A 243 -20.74 -18.73 -3.03
N SER A 244 -21.66 -18.67 -2.05
CA SER A 244 -22.87 -19.50 -2.04
C SER A 244 -24.16 -18.72 -2.23
N ASN A 245 -24.09 -17.38 -2.24
CA ASN A 245 -25.25 -16.50 -2.32
C ASN A 245 -25.09 -15.45 -3.42
N LEU A 246 -26.18 -15.21 -4.15
CA LEU A 246 -26.28 -14.22 -5.22
C LEU A 246 -27.31 -13.17 -4.80
N CYS A 247 -26.99 -11.90 -5.03
CA CYS A 247 -27.98 -10.83 -4.94
C CYS A 247 -28.16 -10.23 -6.34
N PHE A 248 -29.25 -10.59 -7.01
CA PHE A 248 -29.61 -10.05 -8.33
C PHE A 248 -29.94 -8.56 -8.25
N SER A 249 -30.63 -8.14 -7.19
CA SER A 249 -30.98 -6.73 -6.95
C SER A 249 -29.78 -5.81 -6.79
N CYS A 250 -28.67 -6.30 -6.23
CA CYS A 250 -27.44 -5.51 -6.07
C CYS A 250 -26.31 -5.97 -7.00
N ARG A 251 -26.57 -6.94 -7.88
CA ARG A 251 -25.60 -7.60 -8.79
C ARG A 251 -24.28 -7.98 -8.10
N LYS A 252 -24.38 -8.64 -6.94
CA LYS A 252 -23.21 -9.05 -6.14
C LYS A 252 -23.18 -10.53 -5.77
N LEU A 253 -21.99 -11.10 -5.89
CA LEU A 253 -21.63 -12.42 -5.36
C LEU A 253 -21.25 -12.30 -3.88
N MET A 254 -21.73 -13.22 -3.04
CA MET A 254 -21.38 -13.26 -1.62
C MET A 254 -21.08 -14.66 -1.09
N ARG A 255 -20.16 -14.71 -0.12
CA ARG A 255 -19.83 -15.94 0.63
C ARG A 255 -21.02 -16.38 1.48
N GLU A 256 -21.44 -15.52 2.40
CA GLU A 256 -22.66 -15.66 3.19
C GLU A 256 -23.56 -14.44 3.02
N SER A 257 -24.88 -14.60 3.23
CA SER A 257 -25.84 -13.49 3.16
C SER A 257 -25.59 -12.41 4.22
N ILE A 258 -24.89 -12.75 5.30
CA ILE A 258 -24.49 -11.78 6.33
C ILE A 258 -23.54 -10.70 5.77
N ASP A 259 -22.67 -11.05 4.82
CA ASP A 259 -21.62 -10.18 4.26
C ASP A 259 -22.17 -9.07 3.35
N HIS A 260 -23.45 -9.15 2.97
CA HIS A 260 -24.05 -8.16 2.09
C HIS A 260 -24.26 -6.80 2.76
N THR A 261 -24.32 -5.75 1.95
CA THR A 261 -24.65 -4.40 2.43
C THR A 261 -26.01 -4.35 3.13
N ALA A 262 -26.07 -3.63 4.25
CA ALA A 262 -27.32 -3.38 4.97
C ALA A 262 -28.28 -2.45 4.22
N ARG A 263 -27.78 -1.75 3.18
CA ARG A 263 -28.59 -0.88 2.31
C ARG A 263 -29.39 -1.65 1.24
N CYS A 264 -29.16 -2.96 1.10
CA CYS A 264 -29.90 -3.78 0.16
C CYS A 264 -31.37 -3.85 0.57
N GLN A 265 -32.26 -3.40 -0.31
CA GLN A 265 -33.71 -3.36 -0.03
C GLN A 265 -34.31 -4.77 0.10
N LYS A 266 -33.73 -5.76 -0.58
CA LYS A 266 -34.12 -7.17 -0.50
C LYS A 266 -33.37 -7.95 0.61
N LYS A 267 -32.84 -7.27 1.63
CA LYS A 267 -32.16 -7.89 2.79
C LYS A 267 -32.89 -7.60 4.10
N CYS A 268 -33.11 -8.62 4.91
CA CYS A 268 -33.58 -8.44 6.28
C CYS A 268 -32.42 -7.98 7.20
N THR A 269 -32.52 -6.80 7.81
CA THR A 269 -31.51 -6.27 8.74
C THR A 269 -31.44 -7.01 10.09
N LYS A 270 -32.47 -7.83 10.41
CA LYS A 270 -32.56 -8.61 11.65
C LYS A 270 -31.87 -9.98 11.52
N CYS A 271 -32.28 -10.80 10.55
CA CYS A 271 -31.75 -12.15 10.31
C CYS A 271 -30.71 -12.25 9.18
N CYS A 272 -30.44 -11.15 8.46
CA CYS A 272 -29.47 -11.05 7.37
C CYS A 272 -29.76 -11.88 6.11
N ARG A 273 -30.93 -12.54 6.00
CA ARG A 273 -31.37 -13.21 4.77
C ARG A 273 -31.66 -12.21 3.65
N ILE A 274 -31.50 -12.66 2.41
CA ILE A 274 -31.56 -11.85 1.20
C ILE A 274 -32.41 -12.60 0.16
N GLY A 275 -33.16 -11.85 -0.65
CA GLY A 275 -34.03 -12.37 -1.70
C GLY A 275 -35.37 -11.63 -1.72
N ASN A 276 -36.23 -12.00 -2.66
CA ASN A 276 -37.50 -11.29 -2.90
C ASN A 276 -38.49 -11.35 -1.74
N ASP A 277 -38.41 -12.37 -0.88
CA ASP A 277 -39.25 -12.51 0.31
C ASP A 277 -38.77 -11.67 1.52
N PHE A 278 -37.74 -10.83 1.34
CA PHE A 278 -37.13 -10.02 2.41
C PHE A 278 -37.25 -8.52 2.12
N PRO A 279 -37.36 -7.67 3.16
CA PRO A 279 -37.25 -7.96 4.61
C PRO A 279 -38.39 -8.83 5.14
N CYS A 280 -38.11 -9.64 6.19
CA CYS A 280 -39.11 -10.53 6.79
C CYS A 280 -40.37 -9.74 7.20
N LYS A 281 -41.53 -10.19 6.74
CA LYS A 281 -42.83 -9.62 7.08
C LYS A 281 -43.19 -9.93 8.54
N ASP A 282 -43.98 -9.05 9.15
CA ASP A 282 -44.55 -9.24 10.49
C ASP A 282 -45.58 -10.38 10.45
N ASP A 283 -45.52 -11.30 11.42
CA ASP A 283 -46.49 -12.39 11.61
C ASP A 283 -47.21 -12.32 12.96
N GLY A 284 -47.06 -11.21 13.70
CA GLY A 284 -47.60 -11.00 15.04
C GLY A 284 -46.75 -11.58 16.18
N PHE A 285 -45.60 -12.19 15.89
CA PHE A 285 -44.67 -12.73 16.90
C PHE A 285 -43.75 -11.64 17.49
N GLU A 286 -43.88 -11.24 18.76
CA GLU A 286 -42.88 -10.34 19.39
C GLU A 286 -41.90 -11.10 20.30
N LYS A 287 -40.60 -11.02 19.99
CA LYS A 287 -39.54 -11.50 20.91
C LYS A 287 -38.26 -10.67 20.82
N LYS A 288 -37.74 -10.26 21.98
CA LYS A 288 -36.43 -9.60 22.11
C LYS A 288 -35.32 -10.66 22.32
N CYS A 289 -34.28 -10.63 21.49
CA CYS A 289 -33.13 -11.51 21.68
C CYS A 289 -32.28 -11.04 22.88
N ALA A 290 -32.06 -11.89 23.89
CA ALA A 290 -31.25 -11.53 25.05
C ALA A 290 -29.77 -11.23 24.70
N ALA A 291 -29.20 -11.88 23.68
CA ALA A 291 -27.79 -11.75 23.34
C ALA A 291 -27.44 -10.53 22.47
N CYS A 292 -28.38 -10.06 21.64
CA CYS A 292 -28.14 -8.94 20.71
C CYS A 292 -29.17 -7.80 20.80
N THR A 293 -30.16 -7.94 21.68
CA THR A 293 -31.22 -6.97 22.01
C THR A 293 -32.11 -6.51 20.85
N LYS A 294 -31.94 -7.08 19.66
CA LYS A 294 -32.86 -6.90 18.52
C LYS A 294 -34.25 -7.45 18.87
N LYS A 295 -35.29 -6.70 18.52
CA LYS A 295 -36.70 -7.14 18.56
C LYS A 295 -37.10 -7.78 17.24
N PHE A 296 -37.69 -8.96 17.29
CA PHE A 296 -38.19 -9.71 16.14
C PHE A 296 -39.71 -9.70 16.18
N LEU A 297 -40.31 -9.48 15.01
CA LEU A 297 -41.77 -9.46 14.77
C LEU A 297 -42.21 -10.68 13.92
N ASN A 298 -41.32 -11.66 13.78
CA ASN A 298 -41.50 -12.82 12.93
C ASN A 298 -40.76 -14.02 13.53
N LYS A 299 -41.46 -15.14 13.74
CA LYS A 299 -40.91 -16.31 14.44
C LYS A 299 -39.76 -16.95 13.68
N ASP A 300 -39.94 -17.18 12.38
CA ASP A 300 -38.92 -17.77 11.50
C ASP A 300 -37.67 -16.86 11.40
N CYS A 301 -37.85 -15.55 11.40
CA CYS A 301 -36.75 -14.58 11.44
C CYS A 301 -35.93 -14.69 12.73
N TYR A 302 -36.58 -14.91 13.88
CA TYR A 302 -35.91 -15.08 15.16
C TYR A 302 -35.16 -16.41 15.26
N GLU A 303 -35.80 -17.50 14.84
CA GLU A 303 -35.18 -18.83 14.85
C GLU A 303 -33.99 -18.91 13.90
N HIS A 304 -34.08 -18.32 12.70
CA HIS A 304 -32.97 -18.24 11.77
C HIS A 304 -31.80 -17.43 12.35
N HIS A 305 -32.10 -16.29 13.00
CA HIS A 305 -31.09 -15.46 13.66
C HIS A 305 -30.28 -16.24 14.71
N LEU A 306 -30.95 -17.08 15.51
CA LEU A 306 -30.29 -17.94 16.50
C LEU A 306 -29.51 -19.07 15.83
N LYS A 307 -30.13 -19.77 14.88
CA LYS A 307 -29.51 -20.90 14.16
C LYS A 307 -28.22 -20.52 13.44
N LYS A 308 -28.18 -19.33 12.85
CA LYS A 308 -26.99 -18.79 12.15
C LYS A 308 -26.08 -17.97 13.06
N ASN A 309 -26.36 -17.91 14.36
CA ASN A 309 -25.57 -17.19 15.36
C ASN A 309 -25.28 -15.73 14.95
N ILE A 310 -26.25 -15.05 14.33
CA ILE A 310 -26.08 -13.68 13.80
C ILE A 310 -25.77 -12.68 14.93
N CYS A 311 -26.22 -12.99 16.17
CA CYS A 311 -25.93 -12.21 17.37
C CYS A 311 -24.44 -12.15 17.73
N SER A 312 -23.58 -13.01 17.18
CA SER A 312 -22.12 -12.92 17.34
C SER A 312 -21.50 -11.78 16.53
N TYR A 313 -22.17 -11.33 15.46
CA TYR A 313 -21.67 -10.30 14.54
C TYR A 313 -22.29 -8.93 14.79
N TYR A 314 -23.60 -8.87 15.07
CA TYR A 314 -24.33 -7.61 15.20
C TYR A 314 -25.13 -7.53 16.50
N LYS A 315 -25.16 -6.34 17.10
CA LYS A 315 -25.95 -6.00 18.29
C LYS A 315 -26.73 -4.72 18.06
N LYS A 316 -27.84 -4.53 18.79
CA LYS A 316 -28.58 -3.26 18.84
C LYS A 316 -28.24 -2.54 20.16
N CYS A 317 -28.07 -1.23 20.13
CA CYS A 317 -27.86 -0.47 21.36
C CYS A 317 -29.18 -0.27 22.11
N ASP A 318 -29.24 -0.56 23.41
CA ASP A 318 -30.47 -0.33 24.19
C ASP A 318 -30.76 1.15 24.47
N LYS A 319 -29.75 2.04 24.33
CA LYS A 319 -29.90 3.49 24.59
C LYS A 319 -30.37 4.28 23.36
N CYS A 320 -29.77 4.04 22.19
CA CYS A 320 -30.03 4.82 20.96
C CYS A 320 -30.68 3.99 19.84
N ASP A 321 -30.99 2.72 20.11
CA ASP A 321 -31.64 1.79 19.18
C ASP A 321 -30.86 1.53 17.86
N GLN A 322 -29.61 1.98 17.76
CA GLN A 322 -28.78 1.76 16.58
C GLN A 322 -28.21 0.34 16.53
N ALA A 323 -28.31 -0.31 15.36
CA ALA A 323 -27.64 -1.59 15.10
C ALA A 323 -26.16 -1.36 14.73
N TYR A 324 -25.27 -2.13 15.34
CA TYR A 324 -23.83 -2.01 15.14
C TYR A 324 -23.13 -3.37 15.08
N SER A 325 -21.95 -3.39 14.47
CA SER A 325 -21.09 -4.57 14.43
C SER A 325 -20.37 -4.75 15.77
N LYS A 326 -20.48 -5.92 16.38
CA LYS A 326 -19.72 -6.26 17.60
C LYS A 326 -18.21 -6.14 17.40
N LYS A 327 -17.72 -6.33 16.16
CA LYS A 327 -16.30 -6.18 15.81
C LYS A 327 -15.81 -4.73 15.98
N ASN A 328 -16.61 -3.76 15.55
CA ASN A 328 -16.21 -2.35 15.59
C ASN A 328 -16.67 -1.66 16.88
N GLY A 329 -17.68 -2.21 17.56
CA GLY A 329 -18.28 -1.61 18.75
C GLY A 329 -19.30 -0.51 18.41
N HIS A 330 -19.77 0.20 19.44
CA HIS A 330 -20.67 1.33 19.31
C HIS A 330 -20.59 2.25 20.53
N LEU A 331 -20.58 3.56 20.27
CA LEU A 331 -20.74 4.63 21.25
C LEU A 331 -21.90 5.51 20.79
N CYS A 332 -22.89 5.73 21.66
CA CYS A 332 -24.06 6.54 21.30
C CYS A 332 -23.65 7.97 20.95
N GLY A 333 -24.22 8.52 19.88
CA GLY A 333 -23.90 9.86 19.37
C GLY A 333 -22.66 9.93 18.47
N LEU A 334 -21.86 8.87 18.39
CA LEU A 334 -20.61 8.85 17.61
C LEU A 334 -20.62 7.75 16.54
N SER A 335 -19.90 7.98 15.46
CA SER A 335 -19.73 7.03 14.35
C SER A 335 -18.34 6.39 14.39
N PHE A 336 -18.27 5.09 14.09
CA PHE A 336 -16.97 4.43 13.93
C PHE A 336 -16.34 4.85 12.59
N CYS A 337 -15.18 5.49 12.66
CA CYS A 337 -14.44 5.90 11.49
C CYS A 337 -13.47 4.80 11.06
N VAL A 338 -13.63 4.31 9.81
CA VAL A 338 -12.76 3.27 9.25
C VAL A 338 -11.31 3.74 9.04
N SER A 339 -11.09 5.05 8.95
CA SER A 339 -9.79 5.67 8.68
C SER A 339 -8.90 5.74 9.92
N CYS A 340 -9.43 6.23 11.05
CA CYS A 340 -8.69 6.31 12.30
C CYS A 340 -8.92 5.09 13.22
N ARG A 341 -9.95 4.28 12.93
CA ARG A 341 -10.43 3.17 13.77
C ARG A 341 -10.92 3.61 15.16
N GLY A 342 -11.35 4.86 15.28
CA GLY A 342 -11.93 5.46 16.49
C GLY A 342 -13.40 5.86 16.32
N PHE A 343 -13.99 6.37 17.40
CA PHE A 343 -15.36 6.89 17.41
C PHE A 343 -15.37 8.41 17.51
N HIS A 344 -16.01 9.07 16.56
CA HIS A 344 -16.19 10.52 16.56
C HIS A 344 -17.41 10.93 15.72
N GLU A 345 -17.78 12.20 15.78
CA GLU A 345 -18.89 12.74 15.02
C GLU A 345 -18.64 12.61 13.51
N VAL A 346 -19.71 12.47 12.73
CA VAL A 346 -19.59 12.37 11.27
C VAL A 346 -19.11 13.71 10.74
N GLY A 347 -18.00 13.70 9.98
CA GLY A 347 -17.38 14.91 9.46
C GLY A 347 -16.35 15.55 10.39
N SER A 348 -16.17 15.05 11.62
CA SER A 348 -15.09 15.54 12.49
C SER A 348 -13.74 14.97 12.07
N GLU A 349 -12.67 15.72 12.39
CA GLU A 349 -11.31 15.34 12.07
C GLU A 349 -10.82 14.08 12.80
N CYS A 350 -9.87 13.38 12.18
CA CYS A 350 -9.33 12.14 12.68
C CYS A 350 -8.05 12.37 13.50
N TYR A 351 -7.95 11.75 14.68
CA TYR A 351 -6.72 11.73 15.48
C TYR A 351 -6.03 10.36 15.40
N VAL A 352 -4.73 10.34 15.71
CA VAL A 352 -4.00 9.11 16.00
C VAL A 352 -4.48 8.60 17.35
N ASN A 353 -5.02 7.38 17.37
CA ASN A 353 -5.65 6.83 18.57
C ASN A 353 -4.64 6.08 19.46
N PRO A 354 -4.74 6.20 20.79
CA PRO A 354 -4.05 5.31 21.72
C PRO A 354 -4.45 3.84 21.47
N ILE A 355 -3.57 2.92 21.86
CA ILE A 355 -3.82 1.47 21.78
C ILE A 355 -4.00 0.94 23.20
N PRO A 356 -5.06 0.17 23.49
CA PRO A 356 -5.18 -0.44 24.81
C PRO A 356 -4.08 -1.49 25.02
N VAL A 357 -3.42 -1.43 26.17
CA VAL A 357 -2.46 -2.46 26.61
C VAL A 357 -3.19 -3.82 26.66
N PRO A 358 -2.65 -4.88 26.03
CA PRO A 358 -3.27 -6.20 26.08
C PRO A 358 -3.48 -6.66 27.52
N LYS A 359 -4.66 -7.18 27.85
CA LYS A 359 -4.95 -7.68 29.21
C LYS A 359 -4.22 -8.98 29.54
N LYS A 360 -3.83 -9.76 28.53
CA LYS A 360 -3.15 -11.05 28.67
C LYS A 360 -2.05 -11.17 27.61
N PRO A 361 -0.91 -11.80 27.94
CA PRO A 361 0.12 -12.13 26.96
C PRO A 361 -0.44 -13.01 25.84
N VAL A 362 0.06 -12.81 24.63
CA VAL A 362 -0.22 -13.71 23.52
C VAL A 362 0.52 -15.03 23.71
N ASN A 363 -0.10 -16.13 23.27
CA ASN A 363 0.51 -17.47 23.32
C ASN A 363 0.83 -17.96 21.91
N TYR A 364 2.10 -18.27 21.64
CA TYR A 364 2.61 -18.75 20.35
C TYR A 364 3.88 -19.60 20.53
N ASN A 365 4.28 -20.30 19.48
CA ASN A 365 5.56 -20.98 19.37
C ASN A 365 6.54 -20.11 18.58
N LEU A 366 7.70 -19.76 19.16
CA LEU A 366 8.80 -19.13 18.45
C LEU A 366 9.67 -20.22 17.81
N CYS A 367 9.95 -20.12 16.52
CA CYS A 367 10.85 -21.02 15.80
C CYS A 367 11.96 -20.18 15.13
N ALA A 368 13.16 -20.21 15.69
CA ALA A 368 14.35 -19.69 15.02
C ALA A 368 14.86 -20.75 14.03
N PHE A 369 14.98 -20.41 12.75
CA PHE A 369 15.42 -21.36 11.73
C PHE A 369 16.46 -20.74 10.79
N ASP A 370 17.26 -21.59 10.18
CA ASP A 370 18.31 -21.20 9.23
C ASP A 370 18.53 -22.32 8.19
N PHE A 371 18.94 -21.93 6.98
CA PHE A 371 19.26 -22.86 5.90
C PHE A 371 20.70 -22.74 5.42
N GLU A 372 21.35 -23.90 5.34
CA GLU A 372 22.58 -24.04 4.59
C GLU A 372 22.28 -24.51 3.17
N THR A 373 23.05 -23.96 2.23
CA THR A 373 22.82 -24.17 0.81
C THR A 373 24.08 -24.59 0.08
N THR A 374 23.92 -25.50 -0.86
CA THR A 374 24.88 -25.70 -1.95
C THR A 374 24.65 -24.66 -3.04
N THR A 375 25.69 -24.34 -3.82
CA THR A 375 25.57 -23.47 -4.99
C THR A 375 25.86 -24.24 -6.27
N THR A 376 25.06 -24.02 -7.31
CA THR A 376 25.23 -24.67 -8.62
C THR A 376 25.28 -23.61 -9.72
N PRO A 377 26.37 -23.50 -10.50
CA PRO A 377 26.44 -22.58 -11.64
C PRO A 377 25.33 -22.85 -12.65
N LEU A 378 24.75 -21.78 -13.21
CA LEU A 378 23.78 -21.89 -14.29
C LEU A 378 24.49 -21.99 -15.65
N ASN A 379 24.01 -22.90 -16.51
CA ASN A 379 24.52 -23.10 -17.87
C ASN A 379 23.95 -22.07 -18.87
N ASP A 380 23.85 -20.80 -18.49
CA ASP A 380 23.15 -19.75 -19.26
C ASP A 380 24.01 -18.49 -19.54
N ASN A 381 25.35 -18.62 -19.53
CA ASN A 381 26.32 -17.52 -19.69
C ASN A 381 26.16 -16.34 -18.70
N SER A 382 25.32 -16.48 -17.67
CA SER A 382 24.94 -15.34 -16.83
C SER A 382 25.84 -15.07 -15.62
N ASN A 383 26.95 -15.82 -15.46
CA ASN A 383 27.82 -15.83 -14.28
C ASN A 383 27.06 -15.92 -12.94
N ARG A 384 25.92 -16.65 -12.94
CA ARG A 384 25.07 -16.85 -11.77
C ARG A 384 25.15 -18.29 -11.27
N SER A 385 25.07 -18.44 -9.95
CA SER A 385 24.91 -19.72 -9.28
C SER A 385 23.62 -19.76 -8.48
N GLN A 386 22.85 -20.84 -8.60
CA GLN A 386 21.60 -21.05 -7.86
C GLN A 386 21.86 -21.72 -6.51
N HIS A 387 21.17 -21.25 -5.47
CA HIS A 387 21.21 -21.85 -4.14
C HIS A 387 20.18 -22.97 -4.00
N SER A 388 20.61 -24.11 -3.44
CA SER A 388 19.75 -25.25 -3.09
C SER A 388 20.00 -25.70 -1.66
N VAL A 389 18.94 -25.75 -0.85
CA VAL A 389 19.01 -26.09 0.58
C VAL A 389 19.39 -27.56 0.74
N ASN A 390 20.42 -27.83 1.54
CA ASN A 390 20.85 -29.19 1.87
C ASN A 390 20.86 -29.49 3.37
N PHE A 391 20.77 -28.46 4.22
CA PHE A 391 20.63 -28.61 5.66
C PHE A 391 19.77 -27.49 6.23
N ALA A 392 18.98 -27.82 7.25
CA ALA A 392 18.21 -26.86 8.03
C ALA A 392 18.26 -27.20 9.50
N SER A 393 18.34 -26.17 10.34
CA SER A 393 18.18 -26.29 11.79
C SER A 393 17.01 -25.42 12.25
N ILE A 394 16.29 -25.87 13.28
CA ILE A 394 15.15 -25.16 13.85
C ILE A 394 15.19 -25.30 15.37
N HIS A 395 15.36 -24.18 16.08
CA HIS A 395 15.22 -24.08 17.52
C HIS A 395 13.85 -23.49 17.89
N LYS A 396 13.11 -24.19 18.74
CA LYS A 396 11.71 -23.88 19.09
C LYS A 396 11.54 -23.60 20.58
N ALA A 397 10.82 -22.54 20.91
CA ALA A 397 10.40 -22.24 22.27
C ALA A 397 8.96 -21.72 22.34
N CYS A 398 8.10 -22.33 23.17
CA CYS A 398 6.81 -21.73 23.49
C CYS A 398 6.96 -20.59 24.50
N THR A 399 5.95 -19.72 24.61
CA THR A 399 5.94 -18.60 25.56
C THR A 399 6.17 -19.01 27.01
N THR A 400 5.69 -20.18 27.43
CA THR A 400 5.94 -20.71 28.77
C THR A 400 7.41 -21.06 28.97
N CYS A 401 8.05 -21.72 28.00
CA CYS A 401 9.48 -22.01 28.07
C CYS A 401 10.28 -20.73 28.11
N MET A 402 10.03 -19.79 27.19
CA MET A 402 10.74 -18.51 27.15
C MET A 402 10.69 -17.76 28.49
N ALA A 403 9.57 -17.84 29.21
CA ALA A 403 9.40 -17.19 30.51
C ALA A 403 10.11 -17.89 31.68
N ASN A 404 10.22 -19.23 31.67
CA ASN A 404 10.80 -20.00 32.78
C ASN A 404 12.21 -20.53 32.51
N GLY A 405 12.79 -20.26 31.34
CA GLY A 405 14.14 -20.68 30.96
C GLY A 405 14.28 -22.10 30.44
N LYS A 406 13.22 -22.94 30.47
CA LYS A 406 13.29 -24.37 30.07
C LYS A 406 13.72 -24.60 28.62
N TRP A 407 13.60 -23.60 27.75
CA TRP A 407 14.04 -23.70 26.34
C TRP A 407 15.56 -23.83 26.19
N ARG A 408 16.34 -23.59 27.25
CA ARG A 408 17.79 -23.81 27.29
C ARG A 408 18.19 -25.22 27.68
N ASP A 409 17.25 -25.99 28.22
CA ASP A 409 17.47 -27.38 28.63
C ASP A 409 17.25 -28.27 27.40
N GLU A 410 18.35 -28.80 26.86
CA GLU A 410 18.34 -29.71 25.71
C GLU A 410 18.09 -31.18 26.13
N GLU A 411 18.17 -31.50 27.43
CA GLU A 411 18.00 -32.86 27.96
C GLU A 411 16.55 -33.18 28.28
N THR A 412 15.76 -32.19 28.71
CA THR A 412 14.36 -32.39 29.12
C THR A 412 13.37 -31.78 28.11
N PRO A 413 12.63 -32.60 27.34
CA PRO A 413 11.61 -32.11 26.43
C PRO A 413 10.49 -31.35 27.18
N CYS A 414 10.04 -30.24 26.61
CA CYS A 414 8.90 -29.52 27.15
C CYS A 414 7.59 -30.26 26.82
N GLU A 415 6.68 -30.42 27.78
CA GLU A 415 5.35 -31.02 27.55
C GLU A 415 4.54 -30.37 26.41
N LYS A 416 4.76 -29.07 26.15
CA LYS A 416 4.11 -28.32 25.05
C LYS A 416 4.92 -28.31 23.76
N CYS A 417 6.25 -28.25 23.86
CA CYS A 417 7.11 -28.11 22.67
C CYS A 417 7.60 -29.46 22.13
N GLY A 418 7.67 -30.51 22.95
CA GLY A 418 8.54 -31.65 22.69
C GLY A 418 10.01 -31.22 22.70
N GLU A 419 10.80 -31.79 21.80
CA GLU A 419 12.18 -31.42 21.55
C GLU A 419 12.30 -29.95 21.09
N HIS A 420 13.34 -29.28 21.60
CA HIS A 420 13.62 -27.88 21.32
C HIS A 420 14.38 -27.68 20.00
N LEU A 421 15.22 -28.65 19.61
CA LEU A 421 15.97 -28.63 18.36
C LEU A 421 15.39 -29.64 17.36
N LYS A 422 15.27 -29.24 16.09
CA LYS A 422 15.00 -30.14 14.98
C LYS A 422 15.93 -29.81 13.81
N THR A 423 16.53 -30.83 13.22
CA THR A 423 17.37 -30.71 12.01
C THR A 423 16.82 -31.56 10.87
N PHE A 424 17.16 -31.16 9.65
CA PHE A 424 16.89 -31.88 8.41
C PHE A 424 18.12 -31.77 7.52
N SER A 425 18.58 -32.89 6.95
CA SER A 425 19.90 -32.96 6.34
C SER A 425 19.96 -33.96 5.20
N ILE A 426 20.29 -33.49 4.00
CA ILE A 426 20.60 -34.37 2.86
C ILE A 426 21.91 -35.11 3.10
N PRO A 427 23.02 -34.47 3.55
CA PRO A 427 24.29 -35.17 3.76
C PRO A 427 24.22 -36.31 4.79
N HIS A 428 23.34 -36.19 5.79
CA HIS A 428 23.15 -37.22 6.82
C HIS A 428 22.12 -38.29 6.41
N GLY A 429 21.38 -38.08 5.32
CA GLY A 429 20.35 -39.01 4.84
C GLY A 429 19.01 -38.88 5.56
N ASP A 430 18.82 -37.83 6.36
CA ASP A 430 17.62 -37.61 7.18
C ASP A 430 16.47 -36.95 6.39
N SER A 431 16.76 -36.43 5.18
CA SER A 431 15.80 -35.74 4.34
C SER A 431 16.18 -35.83 2.86
N GLU A 432 15.19 -36.06 2.00
CA GLU A 432 15.31 -35.93 0.53
C GLU A 432 14.97 -34.51 0.05
N ASN A 433 14.17 -33.77 0.82
CA ASN A 433 13.76 -32.41 0.51
C ASN A 433 13.59 -31.60 1.81
N VAL A 434 14.69 -30.97 2.22
CA VAL A 434 14.80 -30.23 3.48
C VAL A 434 13.76 -29.11 3.57
N VAL A 435 13.52 -28.37 2.48
CA VAL A 435 12.56 -27.25 2.46
C VAL A 435 11.13 -27.73 2.75
N LYS A 436 10.74 -28.86 2.14
CA LYS A 436 9.43 -29.47 2.36
C LYS A 436 9.27 -29.95 3.79
N ASP A 437 10.27 -30.64 4.34
CA ASP A 437 10.21 -31.18 5.70
C ASP A 437 10.16 -30.07 6.76
N VAL A 438 10.90 -28.97 6.54
CA VAL A 438 10.82 -27.76 7.37
C VAL A 438 9.42 -27.18 7.35
N TRP A 439 8.80 -27.04 6.17
CA TRP A 439 7.44 -26.52 6.07
C TRP A 439 6.42 -27.41 6.78
N GLU A 440 6.49 -28.73 6.62
CA GLU A 440 5.64 -29.69 7.33
C GLU A 440 5.84 -29.63 8.85
N TYR A 441 7.08 -29.48 9.30
CA TYR A 441 7.39 -29.33 10.72
C TYR A 441 6.82 -28.04 11.32
N LEU A 442 6.95 -26.90 10.62
CA LEU A 442 6.37 -25.62 11.06
C LEU A 442 4.84 -25.70 11.15
N LYS A 443 4.18 -26.34 10.17
CA LYS A 443 2.73 -26.61 10.24
C LYS A 443 2.36 -27.50 11.42
N SER A 444 3.16 -28.53 11.71
CA SER A 444 2.93 -29.41 12.87
C SER A 444 3.00 -28.64 14.19
N CYS A 445 3.93 -27.68 14.29
CA CYS A 445 4.07 -26.78 15.44
C CYS A 445 2.91 -25.76 15.55
N ALA A 446 2.24 -25.47 14.43
CA ALA A 446 1.13 -24.51 14.33
C ALA A 446 -0.26 -25.14 14.52
N LYS A 447 -0.36 -26.43 14.87
CA LYS A 447 -1.66 -27.14 14.99
C LYS A 447 -2.59 -26.57 16.07
N LYS A 448 -2.05 -26.23 17.25
CA LYS A 448 -2.85 -25.78 18.41
C LYS A 448 -2.78 -24.27 18.66
N ILE A 449 -1.61 -23.69 18.42
CA ILE A 449 -1.30 -22.27 18.63
C ILE A 449 -0.46 -21.77 17.45
N PRO A 450 -0.46 -20.46 17.15
CA PRO A 450 0.30 -19.92 16.04
C PRO A 450 1.82 -20.09 16.22
N VAL A 451 2.53 -20.15 15.10
CA VAL A 451 4.01 -20.15 15.05
C VAL A 451 4.50 -18.80 14.55
N LEU A 452 5.52 -18.25 15.21
CA LEU A 452 6.34 -17.16 14.73
C LEU A 452 7.70 -17.74 14.31
N ALA A 453 7.89 -17.91 13.01
CA ALA A 453 9.13 -18.39 12.41
C ALA A 453 10.04 -17.21 12.05
N ILE A 454 11.28 -17.21 12.56
CA ILE A 454 12.24 -16.13 12.38
C ILE A 454 13.57 -16.70 11.87
N ALA A 455 14.04 -16.16 10.75
CA ALA A 455 15.39 -16.37 10.26
C ALA A 455 16.17 -15.05 10.32
N HIS A 456 17.50 -15.11 10.27
CA HIS A 456 18.35 -13.92 10.26
C HIS A 456 18.69 -13.52 8.84
N PHE A 457 18.31 -12.31 8.40
CA PHE A 457 18.30 -11.89 6.98
C PHE A 457 17.39 -12.72 6.06
N GLY A 458 16.55 -13.59 6.63
CA GLY A 458 15.72 -14.51 5.85
C GLY A 458 14.70 -13.85 4.93
N GLY A 459 14.35 -12.58 5.16
CA GLY A 459 13.47 -11.83 4.25
C GLY A 459 14.04 -11.64 2.84
N LYS A 460 15.36 -11.78 2.68
CA LYS A 460 16.06 -11.76 1.38
C LYS A 460 16.63 -13.12 0.96
N PHE A 461 16.58 -14.12 1.83
CA PHE A 461 17.21 -15.42 1.63
C PHE A 461 16.26 -16.57 1.98
N ASP A 462 16.25 -17.05 3.24
CA ASP A 462 15.58 -18.29 3.68
C ASP A 462 14.09 -18.34 3.34
N CYS A 463 13.38 -17.21 3.53
CA CYS A 463 11.95 -17.15 3.24
C CYS A 463 11.68 -17.38 1.75
N HIS A 464 12.54 -16.91 0.84
CA HIS A 464 12.37 -17.15 -0.61
C HIS A 464 12.53 -18.61 -0.97
N LEU A 465 13.44 -19.33 -0.30
CA LEU A 465 13.64 -20.76 -0.49
C LEU A 465 12.41 -21.56 -0.05
N LEU A 466 11.76 -21.15 1.06
CA LEU A 466 10.51 -21.75 1.54
C LEU A 466 9.28 -21.45 0.68
N MET A 467 9.21 -20.27 0.06
CA MET A 467 7.99 -19.83 -0.65
C MET A 467 7.56 -20.82 -1.73
N LYS A 468 8.49 -21.52 -2.40
CA LYS A 468 8.16 -22.52 -3.41
C LYS A 468 7.29 -23.65 -2.85
N GLU A 469 7.62 -24.18 -1.67
CA GLU A 469 6.83 -25.25 -1.04
C GLU A 469 5.55 -24.72 -0.39
N ILE A 470 5.58 -23.50 0.18
CA ILE A 470 4.37 -22.83 0.69
C ILE A 470 3.35 -22.62 -0.45
N ASN A 471 3.81 -22.22 -1.62
CA ASN A 471 2.92 -21.95 -2.75
C ASN A 471 2.25 -23.22 -3.29
N LYS A 472 2.91 -24.37 -3.26
CA LYS A 472 2.32 -25.66 -3.66
C LYS A 472 1.27 -26.18 -2.67
N ASP A 473 1.33 -25.75 -1.41
CA ASP A 473 0.46 -26.28 -0.37
C ASP A 473 -1.01 -25.86 -0.54
N LYS A 474 -1.87 -26.88 -0.69
CA LYS A 474 -3.33 -26.76 -0.86
C LYS A 474 -4.10 -26.68 0.46
N THR A 475 -3.44 -26.88 1.60
CA THR A 475 -4.01 -26.72 2.95
C THR A 475 -3.99 -25.27 3.45
N ILE A 476 -3.46 -24.34 2.65
CA ILE A 476 -3.43 -22.91 2.97
C ILE A 476 -4.75 -22.26 2.57
N SER A 477 -5.37 -21.55 3.51
CA SER A 477 -6.58 -20.77 3.26
C SER A 477 -6.29 -19.32 2.85
N LYS A 478 -5.16 -18.75 3.31
CA LYS A 478 -4.78 -17.36 3.03
C LYS A 478 -3.28 -17.14 3.17
N ILE A 479 -2.73 -16.29 2.30
CA ILE A 479 -1.36 -15.75 2.41
C ILE A 479 -1.46 -14.22 2.39
N ASP A 480 -1.03 -13.57 3.47
CA ASP A 480 -0.86 -12.12 3.54
C ASP A 480 0.62 -11.79 3.65
N MET A 481 1.12 -10.85 2.86
CA MET A 481 2.54 -10.50 2.88
C MET A 481 2.81 -9.01 2.76
N ILE A 482 3.86 -8.56 3.45
CA ILE A 482 4.40 -7.21 3.39
C ILE A 482 5.81 -7.33 2.82
N LEU A 483 6.06 -6.74 1.66
CA LEU A 483 7.36 -6.76 1.01
C LEU A 483 7.67 -5.43 0.31
N THR A 484 8.96 -5.16 0.12
CA THR A 484 9.45 -4.04 -0.70
C THR A 484 10.51 -4.56 -1.65
N GLY A 485 10.28 -4.43 -2.95
CA GLY A 485 11.09 -5.11 -3.97
C GLY A 485 11.00 -6.63 -3.79
N ALA A 486 12.15 -7.27 -3.55
CA ALA A 486 12.23 -8.69 -3.22
C ALA A 486 12.33 -8.96 -1.70
N LYS A 487 12.46 -7.95 -0.83
CA LYS A 487 12.59 -8.20 0.62
C LYS A 487 11.22 -8.46 1.24
N TYR A 488 11.01 -9.62 1.84
CA TYR A 488 9.90 -9.89 2.75
C TYR A 488 10.15 -9.25 4.11
N TYR A 489 9.20 -8.45 4.59
CA TYR A 489 9.19 -7.98 5.98
C TYR A 489 8.41 -8.96 6.86
N THR A 490 7.24 -9.39 6.38
CA THR A 490 6.42 -10.41 7.03
C THR A 490 5.62 -11.21 6.02
N ILE A 491 5.43 -12.51 6.28
CA ILE A 491 4.51 -13.38 5.55
C ILE A 491 3.63 -14.09 6.59
N ASN A 492 2.32 -13.91 6.53
CA ASN A 492 1.36 -14.61 7.37
C ASN A 492 0.65 -15.67 6.54
N VAL A 493 0.81 -16.93 6.91
CA VAL A 493 0.19 -18.08 6.24
C VAL A 493 -0.83 -18.69 7.18
N ALA A 494 -2.11 -18.67 6.79
CA ALA A 494 -3.19 -19.26 7.56
C ALA A 494 -3.63 -20.58 6.94
N GLY A 495 -3.84 -21.60 7.78
CA GLY A 495 -4.29 -22.91 7.34
C GLY A 495 -5.80 -22.96 7.11
N THR A 496 -6.27 -23.98 6.40
CA THR A 496 -7.69 -24.37 6.39
C THR A 496 -8.09 -24.95 7.75
N ALA A 497 -9.37 -24.88 8.09
CA ALA A 497 -9.88 -25.39 9.36
C ALA A 497 -9.43 -26.85 9.61
N GLY A 498 -8.76 -27.09 10.73
CA GLY A 498 -8.25 -28.41 11.13
C GLY A 498 -6.85 -28.78 10.63
N ALA A 499 -6.25 -28.03 9.70
CA ALA A 499 -4.89 -28.28 9.21
C ALA A 499 -3.83 -27.69 10.15
N PHE A 500 -3.83 -26.36 10.29
CA PHE A 500 -3.01 -25.60 11.24
C PHE A 500 -3.62 -24.21 11.42
N THR A 501 -3.18 -23.49 12.46
CA THR A 501 -3.70 -22.15 12.78
C THR A 501 -3.08 -21.08 11.87
N GLU A 502 -1.87 -20.63 12.20
CA GLU A 502 -1.13 -19.60 11.48
C GLU A 502 0.38 -19.80 11.65
N VAL A 503 1.13 -19.62 10.57
CA VAL A 503 2.59 -19.50 10.60
C VAL A 503 2.95 -18.11 10.10
N LYS A 504 3.60 -17.31 10.95
CA LYS A 504 4.09 -15.98 10.64
C LYS A 504 5.59 -16.01 10.44
N PHE A 505 6.06 -15.63 9.27
CA PHE A 505 7.48 -15.44 8.99
C PHE A 505 7.84 -13.97 9.18
N THR A 506 8.95 -13.71 9.88
CA THR A 506 9.58 -12.40 9.97
C THR A 506 11.11 -12.55 9.92
N ASP A 507 11.81 -11.43 9.80
CA ASP A 507 13.26 -11.36 9.73
C ASP A 507 13.79 -10.71 11.00
N SER A 508 14.70 -11.38 11.72
CA SER A 508 15.27 -10.82 12.94
C SER A 508 16.03 -9.51 12.69
N PHE A 509 16.54 -9.31 11.47
CA PHE A 509 17.19 -8.06 11.06
C PHE A 509 16.23 -6.86 11.04
N ASN A 510 14.91 -7.07 11.03
CA ASN A 510 13.93 -6.00 11.20
C ASN A 510 13.88 -5.44 12.64
N TYR A 511 14.52 -6.12 13.61
CA TYR A 511 14.60 -5.71 15.02
C TYR A 511 16.06 -5.52 15.48
N LEU A 512 16.94 -6.44 15.11
CA LEU A 512 18.36 -6.48 15.47
C LEU A 512 19.21 -6.30 14.21
N GLN A 513 19.48 -5.04 13.84
CA GLN A 513 20.24 -4.67 12.63
C GLN A 513 21.75 -4.85 12.81
N MET A 514 22.18 -6.07 13.10
CA MET A 514 23.59 -6.45 13.27
C MET A 514 23.83 -7.87 12.76
N PRO A 515 25.07 -8.25 12.40
CA PRO A 515 25.39 -9.63 12.04
C PRO A 515 25.13 -10.62 13.19
N LEU A 516 24.69 -11.84 12.86
CA LEU A 516 24.41 -12.90 13.84
C LEU A 516 25.59 -13.17 14.79
N GLY A 517 26.80 -13.31 14.26
CA GLY A 517 28.00 -13.57 15.07
C GLY A 517 28.37 -12.44 16.05
N SER A 518 27.84 -11.23 15.85
CA SER A 518 28.00 -10.12 16.80
C SER A 518 26.96 -10.13 17.92
N MET A 519 25.87 -10.89 17.76
CA MET A 519 24.77 -10.92 18.73
C MET A 519 25.15 -11.48 20.11
N PRO A 520 25.97 -12.55 20.27
CA PRO A 520 26.35 -13.05 21.59
C PRO A 520 27.02 -11.98 22.45
N LYS A 521 28.07 -11.34 21.90
CA LYS A 521 28.79 -10.25 22.58
C LYS A 521 27.91 -9.02 22.78
N ALA A 522 27.11 -8.64 21.78
CA ALA A 522 26.20 -7.51 21.91
C ALA A 522 25.19 -7.77 23.04
N LEU A 523 24.47 -8.90 22.99
CA LEU A 523 23.35 -9.26 23.88
C LEU A 523 23.74 -9.89 25.21
N GLY A 524 25.04 -10.09 25.45
CA GLY A 524 25.54 -10.77 26.65
C GLY A 524 24.93 -12.16 26.76
N LEU A 525 24.92 -12.90 25.66
CA LEU A 525 24.33 -14.24 25.61
C LEU A 525 25.35 -15.26 26.10
N GLU A 526 24.91 -16.16 26.96
CA GLU A 526 25.66 -17.34 27.39
C GLU A 526 25.52 -18.43 26.31
N VAL A 527 26.13 -18.19 25.15
CA VAL A 527 26.20 -19.13 24.02
C VAL A 527 27.59 -19.02 23.40
N ASP A 528 28.06 -20.12 22.80
CA ASP A 528 29.32 -20.10 22.08
C ASP A 528 29.29 -19.10 20.91
N SER A 529 30.46 -18.60 20.55
CA SER A 529 30.59 -17.70 19.39
C SER A 529 30.19 -18.42 18.10
N LYS A 530 29.76 -17.65 17.10
CA LYS A 530 29.48 -18.20 15.77
C LYS A 530 30.76 -18.83 15.20
N GLY A 531 30.68 -20.08 14.77
CA GLY A 531 31.80 -20.81 14.18
C GLY A 531 32.17 -20.35 12.77
N THR A 532 33.19 -20.98 12.19
CA THR A 532 33.70 -20.71 10.84
C THR A 532 33.46 -21.92 9.94
N PHE A 533 32.87 -21.74 8.75
CA PHE A 533 32.47 -22.84 7.86
C PHE A 533 32.93 -22.62 6.40
N PRO A 534 33.45 -23.67 5.72
CA PRO A 534 33.90 -23.56 4.33
C PRO A 534 32.73 -23.61 3.35
N HIS A 535 32.05 -22.48 3.14
CA HIS A 535 30.82 -22.42 2.34
C HIS A 535 30.96 -22.93 0.90
N LEU A 536 32.12 -22.76 0.24
CA LEU A 536 32.33 -23.30 -1.13
C LEU A 536 32.62 -24.80 -1.13
N PHE A 537 33.00 -25.38 0.01
CA PHE A 537 33.23 -26.81 0.14
C PHE A 537 31.90 -27.58 0.27
N ASN A 538 30.81 -26.89 0.64
CA ASN A 538 29.46 -27.44 0.70
C ASN A 538 28.91 -27.78 -0.69
N THR A 539 29.27 -28.96 -1.17
CA THR A 539 28.83 -29.53 -2.45
C THR A 539 28.47 -31.00 -2.28
N PRO A 540 27.59 -31.56 -3.13
CA PRO A 540 27.23 -32.98 -3.07
C PRO A 540 28.44 -33.93 -3.17
N ALA A 541 29.49 -33.53 -3.89
CA ALA A 541 30.72 -34.31 -4.04
C ALA A 541 31.49 -34.48 -2.72
N HIS A 542 31.33 -33.56 -1.77
CA HIS A 542 32.04 -33.55 -0.50
C HIS A 542 31.19 -34.02 0.70
N TYR A 543 29.96 -34.50 0.48
CA TYR A 543 29.08 -34.91 1.59
C TYR A 543 29.62 -36.06 2.43
N GLN A 544 30.48 -36.91 1.86
CA GLN A 544 31.16 -38.00 2.58
C GLN A 544 32.62 -37.65 2.91
N ALA A 545 33.03 -36.38 2.79
CA ALA A 545 34.40 -35.98 3.05
C ALA A 545 34.74 -36.09 4.55
N ASP A 546 35.78 -36.87 4.82
CA ASP A 546 36.43 -37.01 6.11
C ASP A 546 37.94 -36.84 5.86
N LEU A 547 38.44 -35.65 6.16
CA LEU A 547 39.77 -35.20 5.78
C LEU A 547 40.70 -35.21 7.00
N PRO A 548 42.00 -35.54 6.83
CA PRO A 548 42.97 -35.46 7.92
C PRO A 548 43.29 -34.02 8.35
N HIS A 549 43.00 -33.05 7.49
CA HIS A 549 43.23 -31.62 7.68
C HIS A 549 42.03 -30.82 7.16
N HIS A 550 41.89 -29.55 7.54
CA HIS A 550 40.84 -28.67 7.00
C HIS A 550 40.97 -28.47 5.48
N PRO A 551 39.86 -28.18 4.75
CA PRO A 551 39.89 -27.81 3.34
C PRO A 551 40.70 -26.52 3.12
N ASP A 552 41.20 -26.30 1.91
CA ASP A 552 41.92 -25.07 1.55
C ASP A 552 41.18 -23.79 1.97
N ILE A 553 41.91 -22.78 2.45
CA ILE A 553 41.34 -21.52 2.94
C ILE A 553 40.45 -20.82 1.91
N GLN A 554 40.68 -21.02 0.61
CA GLN A 554 39.82 -20.45 -0.44
C GLN A 554 38.37 -20.90 -0.31
N TYR A 555 38.11 -22.10 0.23
CA TYR A 555 36.74 -22.58 0.46
C TYR A 555 35.98 -21.80 1.54
N TYR A 556 36.67 -21.00 2.35
CA TYR A 556 36.12 -20.12 3.39
C TYR A 556 35.85 -18.68 2.90
N CYS A 557 36.09 -18.38 1.62
CA CYS A 557 35.84 -17.08 0.99
C CYS A 557 36.51 -15.87 1.66
N PRO A 558 37.82 -15.89 1.97
CA PRO A 558 38.52 -14.82 2.70
C PRO A 558 38.38 -13.43 2.05
N ASP A 559 38.32 -13.37 0.71
CA ASP A 559 38.27 -12.10 -0.03
C ASP A 559 36.90 -11.41 0.02
N SER A 560 35.86 -12.14 0.41
CA SER A 560 34.50 -11.61 0.61
C SER A 560 34.32 -10.92 1.97
N LEU A 561 35.25 -11.18 2.91
CA LEU A 561 35.21 -10.64 4.27
C LEU A 561 35.79 -9.23 4.34
N ASN A 562 35.41 -8.49 5.39
CA ASN A 562 36.09 -7.24 5.75
C ASN A 562 37.44 -7.55 6.43
N ALA A 563 38.31 -6.54 6.54
CA ALA A 563 39.68 -6.72 7.04
C ALA A 563 39.76 -7.46 8.39
N ASN A 564 38.96 -7.05 9.37
CA ASN A 564 38.97 -7.67 10.70
C ASN A 564 38.52 -9.13 10.67
N LYS A 565 37.39 -9.43 10.00
CA LYS A 565 36.90 -10.81 9.89
C LYS A 565 37.80 -11.70 9.03
N ARG A 566 38.47 -11.12 8.04
CA ARG A 566 39.46 -11.83 7.24
C ARG A 566 40.65 -12.22 8.12
N GLN A 567 41.10 -11.35 9.01
CA GLN A 567 42.15 -11.69 9.97
C GLN A 567 41.69 -12.76 10.97
N GLU A 568 40.50 -12.61 11.54
CA GLU A 568 39.89 -13.64 12.42
C GLU A 568 39.81 -15.02 11.73
N LEU A 569 39.47 -15.05 10.43
CA LEU A 569 39.47 -16.27 9.62
C LEU A 569 40.88 -16.83 9.43
N LEU A 570 41.87 -15.98 9.12
CA LEU A 570 43.26 -16.40 8.91
C LEU A 570 43.85 -17.00 10.18
N ASP A 571 43.63 -16.35 11.32
CA ASP A 571 44.09 -16.81 12.62
C ASP A 571 43.44 -18.16 12.98
N PHE A 572 42.10 -18.26 12.82
CA PHE A 572 41.38 -19.51 12.96
C PHE A 572 41.92 -20.60 12.04
N TYR A 573 42.19 -20.28 10.77
CA TYR A 573 42.64 -21.24 9.79
C TYR A 573 44.03 -21.78 10.16
N GLU A 574 44.99 -20.92 10.50
CA GLU A 574 46.33 -21.36 10.92
C GLU A 574 46.29 -22.26 12.16
N GLU A 575 45.44 -21.95 13.14
CA GLU A 575 45.29 -22.76 14.36
C GLU A 575 44.60 -24.11 14.13
N ASN A 576 43.82 -24.25 13.06
CA ASN A 576 42.98 -25.43 12.83
C ASN A 576 43.34 -26.20 11.56
N ARG A 577 44.19 -25.67 10.67
CA ARG A 577 44.47 -26.24 9.35
C ARG A 577 44.82 -27.73 9.40
N ASP A 578 45.63 -28.14 10.38
CA ASP A 578 46.16 -29.51 10.50
C ASP A 578 45.25 -30.45 11.32
N LYS A 579 44.07 -29.98 11.75
CA LYS A 579 43.10 -30.79 12.50
C LYS A 579 42.17 -31.57 11.58
N PRO A 580 41.69 -32.77 11.97
CA PRO A 580 40.74 -33.54 11.19
C PRO A 580 39.44 -32.77 10.92
N PHE A 581 38.94 -32.88 9.69
CA PHE A 581 37.72 -32.20 9.24
C PHE A 581 36.71 -33.23 8.73
N ASN A 582 35.63 -33.42 9.49
CA ASN A 582 34.48 -34.20 9.07
C ASN A 582 33.37 -33.27 8.57
N PHE A 583 33.07 -33.32 7.27
CA PHE A 583 32.14 -32.36 6.66
C PHE A 583 30.74 -32.40 7.29
N LYS A 584 30.21 -33.60 7.54
CA LYS A 584 28.86 -33.77 8.10
C LYS A 584 28.77 -33.17 9.49
N GLN A 585 29.71 -33.50 10.36
CA GLN A 585 29.75 -32.97 11.72
C GLN A 585 29.90 -31.43 11.72
N GLN A 586 30.78 -30.89 10.89
CA GLN A 586 31.01 -29.45 10.80
C GLN A 586 29.78 -28.69 10.28
N LEU A 587 29.07 -29.23 9.28
CA LEU A 587 27.82 -28.65 8.79
C LEU A 587 26.73 -28.66 9.86
N TYR A 588 26.62 -29.77 10.61
CA TYR A 588 25.66 -29.94 11.68
C TYR A 588 25.90 -28.94 12.82
N ASP A 589 27.15 -28.87 13.31
CA ASP A 589 27.54 -27.99 14.43
C ASP A 589 27.38 -26.51 14.06
N TYR A 590 27.81 -26.11 12.86
CA TYR A 590 27.67 -24.74 12.37
C TYR A 590 26.19 -24.31 12.29
N GLY A 591 25.36 -25.11 11.61
CA GLY A 591 23.97 -24.74 11.39
C GLY A 591 23.13 -24.73 12.67
N ILE A 592 23.41 -25.61 13.64
CA ILE A 592 22.74 -25.58 14.96
C ILE A 592 23.15 -24.34 15.75
N GLN A 593 24.44 -23.99 15.72
CA GLN A 593 24.92 -22.85 16.47
C GLN A 593 24.28 -21.54 16.01
N ASP A 594 24.04 -21.37 14.72
CA ASP A 594 23.37 -20.19 14.16
C ASP A 594 21.95 -20.03 14.71
N THR A 595 21.14 -21.09 14.72
CA THR A 595 19.77 -21.01 15.25
C THR A 595 19.72 -20.96 16.77
N ARG A 596 20.72 -21.52 17.47
CA ARG A 596 20.88 -21.38 18.92
C ARG A 596 21.15 -19.91 19.28
N ILE A 597 22.14 -19.28 18.65
CA ILE A 597 22.44 -17.85 18.83
C ILE A 597 21.19 -17.00 18.54
N LEU A 598 20.50 -17.28 17.43
CA LEU A 598 19.31 -16.55 17.04
C LEU A 598 18.18 -16.67 18.06
N LEU A 599 17.88 -17.89 18.55
CA LEU A 599 16.84 -18.09 19.56
C LEU A 599 17.19 -17.35 20.87
N HIS A 600 18.43 -17.48 21.35
CA HIS A 600 18.90 -16.77 22.54
C HIS A 600 18.76 -15.24 22.39
N ALA A 601 19.14 -14.72 21.23
CA ALA A 601 19.02 -13.29 20.92
C ALA A 601 17.57 -12.81 20.93
N LEU A 602 16.66 -13.57 20.30
CA LEU A 602 15.24 -13.23 20.22
C LEU A 602 14.54 -13.29 21.58
N VAL A 603 14.84 -14.31 22.40
CA VAL A 603 14.29 -14.42 23.77
C VAL A 603 14.80 -13.28 24.65
N LYS A 604 16.10 -12.93 24.54
CA LYS A 604 16.68 -11.80 25.26
C LYS A 604 16.08 -10.46 24.84
N PHE A 605 15.93 -10.22 23.53
CA PHE A 605 15.24 -9.04 23.01
C PHE A 605 13.80 -8.95 23.54
N ARG A 606 13.06 -10.06 23.47
CA ARG A 606 11.69 -10.16 23.98
C ARG A 606 11.59 -9.79 25.47
N SER A 607 12.45 -10.35 26.31
CA SER A 607 12.41 -10.08 27.76
C SER A 607 12.69 -8.60 28.06
N MET A 608 13.64 -7.98 27.36
CA MET A 608 13.97 -6.56 27.52
C MET A 608 12.76 -5.66 27.22
N ILE A 609 11.98 -5.96 26.18
CA ILE A 609 10.78 -5.16 25.86
C ILE A 609 9.65 -5.39 26.87
N GLN A 610 9.54 -6.62 27.39
CA GLN A 610 8.53 -6.96 28.39
C GLN A 610 8.76 -6.28 29.75
N GLU A 611 9.97 -5.80 30.04
CA GLU A 611 10.20 -4.92 31.21
C GLU A 611 9.38 -3.63 31.14
N HIS A 612 9.10 -3.12 29.94
CA HIS A 612 8.29 -1.91 29.76
C HIS A 612 6.79 -2.20 29.61
N CYS A 613 6.42 -3.35 29.03
CA CYS A 613 5.03 -3.74 28.84
C CYS A 613 4.85 -5.28 28.95
N PRO A 614 4.65 -5.81 30.17
CA PRO A 614 4.71 -7.26 30.43
C PRO A 614 3.68 -8.11 29.68
N THR A 615 2.53 -7.53 29.35
CA THR A 615 1.44 -8.23 28.67
C THR A 615 1.45 -8.05 27.15
N ASP A 616 2.36 -7.24 26.61
CA ASP A 616 2.55 -7.09 25.17
C ASP A 616 3.75 -7.91 24.68
N ASP A 617 3.69 -8.30 23.40
CA ASP A 617 4.79 -9.02 22.76
C ASP A 617 5.03 -8.45 21.37
N VAL A 618 5.99 -7.54 21.29
CA VAL A 618 6.25 -6.78 20.06
C VAL A 618 6.78 -7.66 18.94
N LEU A 619 7.41 -8.80 19.23
CA LEU A 619 7.83 -9.75 18.20
C LEU A 619 6.62 -10.36 17.47
N TYR A 620 5.51 -10.55 18.18
CA TYR A 620 4.29 -11.12 17.60
C TYR A 620 3.41 -10.09 16.89
N TYR A 621 3.31 -8.87 17.42
CA TYR A 621 2.39 -7.84 16.91
C TYR A 621 3.00 -6.89 15.89
N CYS A 622 4.32 -6.67 15.94
CA CYS A 622 4.97 -5.64 15.14
C CYS A 622 5.92 -6.26 14.13
N PRO A 623 5.86 -5.91 12.83
CA PRO A 623 6.75 -6.47 11.80
C PRO A 623 8.20 -5.95 11.85
N THR A 624 8.44 -4.86 12.59
CA THR A 624 9.70 -4.10 12.58
C THR A 624 9.87 -3.37 13.90
N LEU A 625 11.10 -3.03 14.27
CA LEU A 625 11.40 -2.15 15.41
C LEU A 625 10.66 -0.80 15.37
N ALA A 626 10.60 -0.11 14.23
CA ALA A 626 9.90 1.18 14.16
C ALA A 626 8.39 1.05 14.47
N SER A 627 7.81 -0.11 14.16
CA SER A 627 6.41 -0.43 14.51
C SER A 627 6.26 -0.75 15.99
N SER A 628 7.26 -1.37 16.64
CA SER A 628 7.25 -1.57 18.10
C SER A 628 7.40 -0.27 18.86
N CYS A 629 8.24 0.66 18.37
CA CYS A 629 8.37 2.02 18.91
C CYS A 629 7.01 2.75 18.92
N LEU A 630 6.35 2.80 17.76
CA LEU A 630 5.03 3.42 17.63
C LEU A 630 3.97 2.74 18.51
N ARG A 631 3.99 1.40 18.60
CA ARG A 631 3.06 0.64 19.44
C ARG A 631 3.24 0.99 20.92
N ILE A 632 4.47 1.01 21.43
CA ILE A 632 4.77 1.34 22.83
C ILE A 632 4.35 2.77 23.15
N TRP A 633 4.72 3.74 22.31
CA TRP A 633 4.30 5.14 22.49
C TRP A 633 2.77 5.29 22.49
N ARG A 634 2.06 4.65 21.54
CA ARG A 634 0.58 4.67 21.49
C ARG A 634 -0.09 3.98 22.68
N MET A 635 0.58 3.04 23.33
CA MET A 635 0.02 2.31 24.48
C MET A 635 0.27 3.01 25.82
N LEU A 636 1.44 3.65 25.97
CA LEU A 636 1.90 4.12 27.27
C LEU A 636 1.94 5.65 27.39
N ASP A 637 2.07 6.37 26.27
CA ASP A 637 2.45 7.79 26.28
C ASP A 637 1.48 8.70 25.49
N LEU A 638 0.79 8.17 24.47
CA LEU A 638 -0.14 8.97 23.66
C LEU A 638 -1.46 9.18 24.39
N GLU A 639 -1.79 10.44 24.64
CA GLU A 639 -3.10 10.87 25.11
C GLU A 639 -4.13 10.96 23.97
N GLU A 640 -5.41 10.74 24.29
CA GLU A 640 -6.49 10.84 23.32
C GLU A 640 -6.61 12.26 22.73
N ARG A 641 -6.94 12.36 21.43
CA ARG A 641 -7.22 13.62 20.74
C ARG A 641 -6.08 14.66 20.75
N THR A 642 -4.83 14.23 20.94
CA THR A 642 -3.66 15.13 20.93
C THR A 642 -3.01 15.23 19.56
N VAL A 643 -2.73 14.11 18.89
CA VAL A 643 -2.02 14.10 17.60
C VAL A 643 -3.01 13.91 16.45
N ILE A 644 -3.16 14.93 15.61
CA ILE A 644 -4.03 14.87 14.45
C ILE A 644 -3.46 13.91 13.39
N ARG A 645 -4.34 13.20 12.68
CA ARG A 645 -3.96 12.43 11.50
C ARG A 645 -3.93 13.37 10.31
N THR A 646 -2.82 13.44 9.59
CA THR A 646 -2.72 14.34 8.43
C THR A 646 -3.57 13.84 7.27
N PRO A 647 -4.53 14.64 6.76
CA PRO A 647 -5.34 14.28 5.59
C PRO A 647 -4.50 14.28 4.30
N THR A 648 -4.85 13.43 3.32
CA THR A 648 -4.15 13.39 2.01
C THR A 648 -4.29 14.70 1.25
N ILE A 649 -5.43 15.37 1.41
CA ILE A 649 -5.83 16.54 0.61
C ILE A 649 -5.29 17.85 1.22
N GLY A 650 -4.75 17.82 2.45
CA GLY A 650 -4.36 19.02 3.20
C GLY A 650 -5.45 19.48 4.19
N PHE A 651 -5.19 20.55 4.93
CA PHE A 651 -6.10 21.08 5.95
C PHE A 651 -6.98 22.21 5.39
N GLY A 652 -8.29 22.20 5.69
CA GLY A 652 -9.26 23.25 5.36
C GLY A 652 -10.30 22.88 4.29
N ASP A 653 -11.50 23.46 4.39
CA ASP A 653 -12.65 23.25 3.48
C ASP A 653 -12.43 23.77 2.03
N PHE A 654 -11.33 24.52 1.82
CA PHE A 654 -11.10 25.39 0.66
C PHE A 654 -10.06 24.85 -0.33
N ILE A 655 -9.64 23.59 -0.20
CA ILE A 655 -8.76 22.91 -1.18
C ILE A 655 -9.64 22.32 -2.29
N GLN A 656 -10.40 23.16 -2.99
CA GLN A 656 -11.23 22.74 -4.12
C GLN A 656 -10.56 22.96 -5.47
N GLN A 657 -9.50 23.78 -5.56
CA GLN A 657 -8.88 24.12 -6.84
C GLN A 657 -7.53 23.41 -7.05
N SER A 658 -7.40 22.72 -8.18
CA SER A 658 -6.21 21.92 -8.50
C SER A 658 -5.01 22.78 -8.94
N LYS A 659 -3.78 22.27 -8.75
CA LYS A 659 -2.55 22.93 -9.27
C LYS A 659 -2.64 23.15 -10.79
N VAL A 660 -3.20 22.19 -11.50
CA VAL A 660 -3.40 22.25 -12.96
C VAL A 660 -4.31 23.43 -13.30
N ALA A 661 -5.39 23.63 -12.55
CA ALA A 661 -6.31 24.74 -12.76
C ALA A 661 -5.66 26.11 -12.56
N LEU A 662 -4.93 26.27 -11.45
CA LEU A 662 -4.24 27.53 -11.17
C LEU A 662 -3.22 27.90 -12.25
N LEU A 663 -2.43 26.93 -12.73
CA LEU A 663 -1.47 27.17 -13.81
C LEU A 663 -2.17 27.46 -15.13
N PHE A 664 -3.26 26.77 -15.41
CA PHE A 664 -4.04 26.97 -16.63
C PHE A 664 -4.66 28.37 -16.69
N PHE A 665 -5.32 28.83 -15.61
CA PHE A 665 -5.91 30.16 -15.59
C PHE A 665 -4.88 31.28 -15.67
N ARG A 666 -3.70 31.10 -15.08
CA ARG A 666 -2.61 32.06 -15.25
C ARG A 666 -2.08 32.10 -16.68
N TRP A 667 -1.92 30.93 -17.31
CA TRP A 667 -1.53 30.88 -18.71
C TRP A 667 -2.58 31.56 -19.61
N LEU A 668 -3.87 31.35 -19.36
CA LEU A 668 -4.94 32.06 -20.06
C LEU A 668 -4.84 33.58 -19.87
N ARG A 669 -4.62 34.03 -18.63
CA ARG A 669 -4.47 35.46 -18.30
C ARG A 669 -3.25 36.09 -18.97
N ASP A 670 -2.09 35.43 -18.88
CA ASP A 670 -0.80 36.00 -19.27
C ASP A 670 -0.51 35.83 -20.77
N LYS A 671 -1.02 34.76 -21.39
CA LYS A 671 -0.67 34.34 -22.76
C LYS A 671 -1.85 34.27 -23.74
N LYS A 672 -3.10 34.27 -23.29
CA LYS A 672 -4.30 34.20 -24.14
C LYS A 672 -5.26 35.38 -23.99
N ASP A 673 -4.71 36.55 -23.64
CA ASP A 673 -5.40 37.85 -23.60
C ASP A 673 -6.64 37.91 -22.68
N MET A 674 -6.69 37.08 -21.63
CA MET A 674 -7.72 37.13 -20.58
C MET A 674 -7.22 37.91 -19.35
N LYS A 675 -6.72 39.13 -19.54
CA LYS A 675 -6.02 39.91 -18.50
C LYS A 675 -6.86 40.18 -17.25
N ASP A 676 -8.17 40.33 -17.41
CA ASP A 676 -9.12 40.60 -16.32
C ASP A 676 -9.73 39.33 -15.70
N LEU A 677 -9.17 38.14 -16.00
CA LEU A 677 -9.63 36.89 -15.43
C LEU A 677 -9.46 36.89 -13.90
N GLN A 678 -10.58 36.79 -13.20
CA GLN A 678 -10.67 36.65 -11.75
C GLN A 678 -10.66 35.18 -11.36
N PHE A 679 -9.72 34.79 -10.52
CA PHE A 679 -9.61 33.45 -9.96
C PHE A 679 -8.90 33.55 -8.61
N ARG A 680 -8.50 32.42 -8.01
CA ARG A 680 -7.94 32.38 -6.65
C ARG A 680 -6.82 33.39 -6.35
N ASP A 681 -5.96 33.72 -7.32
CA ASP A 681 -4.82 34.62 -7.09
C ASP A 681 -5.21 36.09 -6.87
N ASN A 682 -6.32 36.54 -7.46
CA ASN A 682 -6.79 37.93 -7.45
C ASN A 682 -8.23 38.09 -6.94
N GLY A 683 -8.81 37.02 -6.38
CA GLY A 683 -10.13 36.99 -5.76
C GLY A 683 -11.14 36.18 -6.59
N GLU A 684 -11.69 35.11 -5.99
CA GLU A 684 -12.72 34.29 -6.64
C GLU A 684 -14.09 34.98 -6.63
N LYS A 685 -14.81 34.93 -7.75
CA LYS A 685 -16.22 35.32 -7.81
C LYS A 685 -17.06 34.30 -7.05
N ARG A 686 -17.78 34.76 -6.03
CA ARG A 686 -18.75 33.95 -5.29
C ARG A 686 -20.17 34.24 -5.73
N VAL A 687 -20.96 33.19 -5.92
CA VAL A 687 -22.36 33.26 -6.33
C VAL A 687 -23.22 32.32 -5.49
N GLU A 688 -24.51 32.62 -5.39
CA GLU A 688 -25.51 31.74 -4.78
C GLU A 688 -26.24 30.99 -5.90
N ILE A 689 -26.08 29.67 -5.93
CA ILE A 689 -26.80 28.79 -6.87
C ILE A 689 -27.83 27.95 -6.13
N VAL A 690 -28.89 27.55 -6.83
CA VAL A 690 -29.90 26.63 -6.30
C VAL A 690 -29.72 25.26 -6.95
N ILE A 691 -29.41 24.24 -6.15
CA ILE A 691 -29.34 22.84 -6.59
C ILE A 691 -30.29 22.02 -5.73
N ASP A 692 -31.18 21.25 -6.36
CA ASP A 692 -32.13 20.36 -5.69
C ASP A 692 -32.96 21.07 -4.59
N GLY A 693 -33.36 22.32 -4.86
CA GLY A 693 -34.15 23.15 -3.95
C GLY A 693 -33.38 23.71 -2.74
N LYS A 694 -32.05 23.58 -2.69
CA LYS A 694 -31.20 24.14 -1.64
C LYS A 694 -30.30 25.24 -2.20
N VAL A 695 -30.15 26.32 -1.44
CA VAL A 695 -29.24 27.43 -1.77
C VAL A 695 -27.82 27.04 -1.37
N HIS A 696 -26.89 27.14 -2.32
CA HIS A 696 -25.46 26.87 -2.15
C HIS A 696 -24.66 28.11 -2.50
N LYS A 697 -23.81 28.58 -1.57
CA LYS A 697 -22.77 29.58 -1.85
C LYS A 697 -21.56 28.87 -2.45
N ILE A 698 -21.22 29.19 -3.70
CA ILE A 698 -20.08 28.59 -4.41
C ILE A 698 -19.10 29.66 -4.90
N SER A 699 -17.82 29.32 -4.98
CA SER A 699 -16.82 30.06 -5.77
C SER A 699 -16.79 29.50 -7.20
N ILE A 700 -16.69 30.37 -8.21
CA ILE A 700 -16.41 30.01 -9.60
C ILE A 700 -14.89 29.85 -9.77
N ASP A 701 -14.46 28.84 -10.53
CA ASP A 701 -13.03 28.51 -10.70
C ASP A 701 -12.23 29.64 -11.40
N GLY A 702 -12.77 30.17 -12.50
CA GLY A 702 -12.29 31.38 -13.16
C GLY A 702 -13.46 32.21 -13.69
N PHE A 703 -13.40 33.53 -13.57
CA PHE A 703 -14.49 34.44 -13.89
C PHE A 703 -13.99 35.62 -14.72
N LEU A 704 -14.63 35.90 -15.85
CA LEU A 704 -14.30 37.04 -16.69
C LEU A 704 -15.58 37.84 -16.98
N GLU A 705 -15.60 39.08 -16.50
CA GLU A 705 -16.64 40.04 -16.85
C GLU A 705 -16.42 40.51 -18.29
N ARG A 706 -17.44 40.47 -19.14
CA ARG A 706 -17.35 40.90 -20.55
C ARG A 706 -18.31 42.05 -20.80
N GLN A 707 -17.84 43.09 -21.49
CA GLN A 707 -18.69 44.22 -21.85
C GLN A 707 -19.63 43.85 -23.01
N ASN A 708 -20.93 44.04 -22.83
CA ASN A 708 -21.98 43.77 -23.81
C ASN A 708 -22.18 42.28 -24.21
N GLU A 709 -21.61 41.35 -23.45
CA GLU A 709 -21.80 39.90 -23.59
C GLU A 709 -22.17 39.27 -22.24
N LYS A 710 -22.55 37.98 -22.24
CA LYS A 710 -22.76 37.27 -20.97
C LYS A 710 -21.44 37.16 -20.19
N PRO A 711 -21.45 37.33 -18.86
CA PRO A 711 -20.27 37.08 -18.05
C PRO A 711 -19.82 35.61 -18.22
N LEU A 712 -18.52 35.38 -18.31
CA LEU A 712 -17.94 34.08 -18.60
C LEU A 712 -17.47 33.40 -17.30
N ALA A 713 -17.96 32.18 -17.06
CA ALA A 713 -17.53 31.30 -15.98
C ALA A 713 -16.69 30.15 -16.56
N LEU A 714 -15.44 30.03 -16.15
CA LEU A 714 -14.55 28.93 -16.47
C LEU A 714 -14.59 27.92 -15.32
N GLU A 715 -14.91 26.66 -15.62
CA GLU A 715 -14.95 25.55 -14.67
C GLU A 715 -13.93 24.49 -15.06
N LEU A 716 -13.12 24.02 -14.11
CA LEU A 716 -12.10 23.02 -14.39
C LEU A 716 -12.37 21.70 -13.67
N ASN A 717 -12.75 20.72 -14.47
CA ASN A 717 -13.13 19.42 -13.98
C ASN A 717 -11.91 18.49 -13.85
N GLY A 718 -11.39 18.36 -12.62
CA GLY A 718 -10.47 17.29 -12.23
C GLY A 718 -11.07 15.91 -12.54
N CYS A 719 -10.34 15.07 -13.29
CA CYS A 719 -10.91 13.85 -13.88
C CYS A 719 -11.46 12.87 -12.84
N TYR A 720 -10.71 12.65 -11.75
CA TYR A 720 -11.09 11.74 -10.67
C TYR A 720 -11.93 12.40 -9.58
N TYR A 721 -12.17 13.72 -9.63
CA TYR A 721 -13.05 14.42 -8.69
C TYR A 721 -14.47 14.60 -9.25
N HIS A 722 -14.56 14.87 -10.55
CA HIS A 722 -15.81 15.13 -11.26
C HIS A 722 -16.28 13.94 -12.12
N GLY A 723 -15.47 12.88 -12.23
CA GLY A 723 -15.86 11.63 -12.91
C GLY A 723 -15.75 11.68 -14.43
N CYS A 724 -14.64 12.16 -14.98
CA CYS A 724 -14.42 12.26 -16.42
C CYS A 724 -14.67 10.92 -17.15
N LYS A 725 -15.59 10.91 -18.14
CA LYS A 725 -15.97 9.71 -18.92
C LYS A 725 -14.79 9.07 -19.67
N ASP A 726 -13.79 9.88 -20.05
CA ASP A 726 -12.61 9.43 -20.79
C ASP A 726 -11.58 8.75 -19.88
N CYS A 727 -11.52 9.15 -18.60
CA CYS A 727 -10.55 8.62 -17.62
C CYS A 727 -11.16 7.56 -16.68
N CYS A 728 -12.45 7.69 -16.36
CA CYS A 728 -13.18 6.81 -15.46
C CYS A 728 -14.08 5.87 -16.27
N LYS A 729 -13.57 4.66 -16.57
CA LYS A 729 -14.24 3.71 -17.46
C LYS A 729 -15.54 3.13 -16.92
N ASP A 730 -15.67 3.01 -15.59
CA ASP A 730 -16.86 2.48 -14.94
C ASP A 730 -17.57 3.58 -14.13
N LEU A 731 -18.80 3.91 -14.53
CA LEU A 731 -19.66 4.84 -13.81
C LEU A 731 -19.94 4.39 -12.36
N GLY A 732 -19.79 3.08 -12.10
CA GLY A 732 -19.73 2.32 -10.85
C GLY A 732 -18.73 2.80 -9.82
N ASP A 733 -17.54 3.14 -10.29
CA ASP A 733 -16.37 3.31 -9.45
C ASP A 733 -16.53 4.46 -8.46
N ARG A 734 -15.91 4.31 -7.30
CA ARG A 734 -15.92 5.33 -6.25
C ARG A 734 -14.77 6.31 -6.51
N LEU A 735 -15.11 7.57 -6.69
CA LEU A 735 -14.18 8.70 -6.71
C LEU A 735 -13.50 8.84 -5.32
N PRO A 736 -12.38 9.57 -5.18
CA PRO A 736 -11.71 9.78 -3.88
C PRO A 736 -12.63 10.38 -2.81
N SER A 737 -13.63 11.17 -3.22
CA SER A 737 -14.67 11.74 -2.37
C SER A 737 -15.68 10.71 -1.82
N GLY A 738 -15.60 9.45 -2.24
CA GLY A 738 -16.45 8.35 -1.80
C GLY A 738 -17.81 8.27 -2.51
N ILE A 739 -18.12 9.18 -3.43
CA ILE A 739 -19.28 9.08 -4.34
C ILE A 739 -18.89 8.32 -5.61
N SER A 740 -19.86 7.81 -6.36
CA SER A 740 -19.59 7.15 -7.64
C SER A 740 -19.28 8.14 -8.76
N VAL A 741 -18.60 7.67 -9.81
CA VAL A 741 -18.32 8.47 -11.02
C VAL A 741 -19.61 9.08 -11.60
N LYS A 742 -20.71 8.31 -11.67
CA LYS A 742 -22.05 8.82 -12.07
C LYS A 742 -22.53 9.96 -11.17
N GLU A 743 -22.43 9.78 -9.85
CA GLU A 743 -22.84 10.82 -8.88
C GLU A 743 -21.96 12.08 -8.98
N GLY A 744 -20.66 11.92 -9.28
CA GLY A 744 -19.75 13.05 -9.53
C GLY A 744 -20.14 13.83 -10.78
N LEU A 745 -20.33 13.14 -11.91
CA LEU A 745 -20.77 13.75 -13.18
C LEU A 745 -22.08 14.50 -13.02
N LEU A 746 -23.08 13.88 -12.39
CA LEU A 746 -24.38 14.50 -12.20
C LEU A 746 -24.28 15.76 -11.33
N LYS A 747 -23.42 15.77 -10.30
CA LYS A 747 -23.17 16.98 -9.49
C LYS A 747 -22.53 18.09 -10.33
N THR A 748 -21.57 17.75 -11.18
CA THR A 748 -20.93 18.69 -12.11
C THR A 748 -21.92 19.25 -13.12
N GLU A 749 -22.75 18.41 -13.74
CA GLU A 749 -23.78 18.82 -14.70
C GLU A 749 -24.81 19.76 -14.05
N LYS A 750 -25.27 19.43 -12.82
CA LYS A 750 -26.17 20.32 -12.05
C LYS A 750 -25.52 21.66 -11.72
N ARG A 751 -24.23 21.67 -11.41
CA ARG A 751 -23.48 22.90 -11.11
C ARG A 751 -23.35 23.78 -12.36
N VAL A 752 -22.97 23.21 -13.49
CA VAL A 752 -22.86 23.93 -14.77
C VAL A 752 -24.21 24.54 -15.15
N LYS A 753 -25.28 23.74 -15.12
CA LYS A 753 -26.63 24.22 -15.41
C LYS A 753 -27.06 25.34 -14.48
N ALA A 754 -26.78 25.24 -13.18
CA ALA A 754 -27.14 26.28 -12.22
C ALA A 754 -26.37 27.60 -12.45
N LEU A 755 -25.15 27.55 -12.98
CA LEU A 755 -24.41 28.75 -13.42
C LEU A 755 -25.01 29.33 -14.70
N GLU A 756 -25.37 28.48 -15.68
CA GLU A 756 -26.05 28.93 -16.91
C GLU A 756 -27.41 29.59 -16.60
N ASP A 757 -28.18 29.03 -15.67
CA ASP A 757 -29.47 29.55 -15.20
C ASP A 757 -29.32 30.92 -14.50
N LEU A 758 -28.15 31.22 -13.91
CA LEU A 758 -27.81 32.55 -13.37
C LEU A 758 -27.38 33.55 -14.46
N GLY A 759 -27.33 33.14 -15.73
CA GLY A 759 -27.00 34.00 -16.86
C GLY A 759 -25.52 34.00 -17.27
N PHE A 760 -24.69 33.12 -16.71
CA PHE A 760 -23.30 32.95 -17.15
C PHE A 760 -23.22 32.15 -18.46
N GLU A 761 -22.23 32.47 -19.30
CA GLU A 761 -21.71 31.51 -20.27
C GLU A 761 -20.69 30.63 -19.55
N VAL A 762 -20.80 29.30 -19.62
CA VAL A 762 -19.94 28.39 -18.86
C VAL A 762 -19.03 27.60 -19.81
N LEU A 763 -17.71 27.74 -19.66
CA LEU A 763 -16.72 26.92 -20.37
C LEU A 763 -16.07 25.93 -19.41
N VAL A 764 -16.18 24.65 -19.77
CA VAL A 764 -15.70 23.54 -18.95
C VAL A 764 -14.45 22.94 -19.57
N TYR A 765 -13.35 22.92 -18.83
CA TYR A 765 -12.11 22.25 -19.22
C TYR A 765 -11.91 20.99 -18.37
N LYS A 766 -11.63 19.84 -19.00
CA LYS A 766 -11.25 18.64 -18.23
C LYS A 766 -9.74 18.60 -18.00
N GLU A 767 -9.33 18.10 -16.84
CA GLU A 767 -7.91 17.98 -16.51
C GLU A 767 -7.12 17.15 -17.54
N CYS A 768 -7.71 16.07 -18.08
CA CYS A 768 -7.07 15.26 -19.11
C CYS A 768 -6.92 15.98 -20.45
N GLU A 769 -7.80 16.92 -20.78
CA GLU A 769 -7.70 17.73 -22.01
C GLU A 769 -6.55 18.72 -21.86
N ILE A 770 -6.44 19.37 -20.71
CA ILE A 770 -5.31 20.26 -20.39
C ILE A 770 -3.99 19.49 -20.43
N ARG A 771 -3.96 18.26 -19.92
CA ARG A 771 -2.76 17.40 -19.99
C ARG A 771 -2.37 17.04 -21.43
N LYS A 772 -3.33 16.93 -22.35
CA LYS A 772 -3.03 16.76 -23.79
C LYS A 772 -2.52 18.07 -24.39
N MET A 773 -3.13 19.20 -24.05
CA MET A 773 -2.64 20.53 -24.48
C MET A 773 -1.18 20.74 -24.06
N LEU A 774 -0.80 20.36 -22.83
CA LEU A 774 0.59 20.42 -22.36
C LEU A 774 1.57 19.52 -23.13
N GLN A 775 1.08 18.45 -23.76
CA GLN A 775 1.91 17.58 -24.61
C GLN A 775 2.05 18.12 -26.04
N GLU A 776 1.13 18.99 -26.46
CA GLU A 776 1.02 19.50 -27.82
C GLU A 776 1.54 20.95 -27.95
N ASP A 777 1.50 21.74 -26.87
CA ASP A 777 1.90 23.15 -26.82
C ASP A 777 3.16 23.33 -25.94
N ASP A 778 4.32 23.44 -26.58
CA ASP A 778 5.61 23.62 -25.92
C ASP A 778 5.70 24.94 -25.11
N GLU A 779 5.02 26.01 -25.54
CA GLU A 779 5.00 27.28 -24.80
C GLU A 779 4.19 27.13 -23.51
N MET A 780 3.03 26.47 -23.58
CA MET A 780 2.23 26.15 -22.42
C MET A 780 2.96 25.21 -21.47
N SER A 781 3.65 24.19 -21.99
CA SER A 781 4.48 23.28 -21.21
C SER A 781 5.59 24.05 -20.48
N ALA A 782 6.35 24.89 -21.19
CA ALA A 782 7.38 25.73 -20.60
C ALA A 782 6.81 26.69 -19.54
N TYR A 783 5.62 27.26 -19.76
CA TYR A 783 4.95 28.12 -18.77
C TYR A 783 4.54 27.36 -17.50
N PHE A 784 4.03 26.14 -17.64
CA PHE A 784 3.71 25.27 -16.49
C PHE A 784 4.96 24.86 -15.70
N GLU A 785 6.13 24.91 -16.34
CA GLU A 785 7.44 24.68 -15.75
C GLU A 785 8.08 25.97 -15.17
N GLN A 786 7.59 27.17 -15.52
CA GLN A 786 8.14 28.47 -15.07
C GLN A 786 7.86 28.81 -13.59
N ARG A 787 8.91 28.59 -12.79
CA ARG A 787 9.53 29.38 -11.70
C ARG A 787 8.75 30.16 -10.60
N PHE A 788 7.69 30.93 -10.83
CA PHE A 788 7.19 31.87 -9.78
C PHE A 788 5.77 31.68 -9.25
N PHE A 789 4.98 30.77 -9.83
CA PHE A 789 3.55 30.78 -9.58
C PHE A 789 3.01 29.43 -9.13
N SER A 790 3.37 28.96 -7.95
CA SER A 790 2.63 27.87 -7.30
C SER A 790 1.94 28.40 -6.04
N ALA A 791 0.91 29.25 -6.20
CA ALA A 791 -0.02 29.64 -5.13
C ALA A 791 -1.05 28.54 -4.78
N GLY A 792 -0.80 27.28 -5.15
CA GLY A 792 -1.62 26.18 -4.62
C GLY A 792 -1.50 26.10 -3.11
N SER A 793 -2.40 25.39 -2.44
CA SER A 793 -2.32 25.22 -1.00
C SER A 793 -1.00 24.55 -0.54
N ILE A 794 -0.66 24.74 0.73
CA ILE A 794 0.44 24.08 1.42
C ILE A 794 0.31 22.57 1.22
N ARG A 795 1.33 21.98 0.57
CA ARG A 795 1.52 20.54 0.56
C ARG A 795 2.49 20.21 1.69
N LEU A 796 2.01 19.48 2.70
CA LEU A 796 2.80 19.16 3.89
C LEU A 796 4.15 18.51 3.57
N ARG A 797 4.21 17.72 2.48
CA ARG A 797 5.43 17.01 2.07
C ARG A 797 6.51 17.95 1.51
N ASP A 798 6.12 19.12 0.98
CA ASP A 798 7.07 20.12 0.46
C ASP A 798 7.88 20.78 1.58
N ALA A 799 7.36 20.77 2.82
CA ALA A 799 8.09 21.24 4.00
C ALA A 799 8.96 20.14 4.66
N PHE A 800 8.72 18.87 4.32
CA PHE A 800 9.35 17.75 5.01
C PHE A 800 10.70 17.38 4.40
N HIS A 801 11.77 17.86 5.01
CA HIS A 801 13.16 17.60 4.60
C HIS A 801 13.92 16.75 5.62
N GLY A 802 14.91 15.98 5.16
CA GLY A 802 15.80 15.20 6.02
C GLY A 802 16.88 16.03 6.73
N GLY A 803 17.92 15.37 7.24
CA GLY A 803 19.14 16.02 7.71
C GLY A 803 19.90 16.68 6.57
N ARG A 804 20.70 17.70 6.91
CA ARG A 804 21.59 18.37 5.95
C ARG A 804 22.93 17.64 5.87
N THR A 805 23.43 17.48 4.64
CA THR A 805 24.71 16.79 4.40
C THR A 805 25.42 17.45 3.22
N ALA A 806 26.65 17.92 3.44
CA ALA A 806 27.54 18.38 2.40
C ALA A 806 29.00 18.38 2.88
N THR A 807 29.91 18.35 1.91
CA THR A 807 31.32 18.70 2.14
C THR A 807 31.51 20.18 1.84
N GLN A 808 32.32 20.87 2.64
CA GLN A 808 32.66 22.29 2.50
C GLN A 808 34.11 22.49 2.06
N CYS A 809 34.88 21.40 2.07
CA CYS A 809 36.26 21.37 1.66
C CYS A 809 36.55 20.06 0.90
N LEU A 810 37.43 20.11 -0.10
CA LEU A 810 37.94 18.92 -0.78
C LEU A 810 39.14 18.30 -0.04
N LYS A 811 40.03 19.13 0.49
CA LYS A 811 41.26 18.68 1.15
C LYS A 811 41.71 19.67 2.23
N PHE A 812 41.98 19.16 3.43
CA PHE A 812 42.57 19.95 4.51
C PHE A 812 43.59 19.15 5.30
N ASN A 813 44.78 19.73 5.48
CA ASN A 813 45.88 19.15 6.25
C ASN A 813 46.07 19.91 7.56
N ALA A 814 46.04 19.18 8.67
CA ALA A 814 46.39 19.73 9.98
C ALA A 814 47.88 20.13 9.99
N ASN A 815 48.20 21.21 10.68
CA ASN A 815 49.57 21.72 10.83
C ASN A 815 49.85 22.08 12.30
N GLU A 816 50.96 22.77 12.57
CA GLU A 816 51.36 23.16 13.93
C GLU A 816 50.36 24.10 14.61
N ARG A 817 49.66 24.92 13.83
CA ARG A 817 48.69 25.91 14.35
C ARG A 817 47.24 25.44 14.27
N LYS A 818 46.85 24.77 13.18
CA LYS A 818 45.47 24.35 12.93
C LYS A 818 45.32 22.83 13.03
N GLY A 819 44.40 22.38 13.90
CA GLY A 819 43.97 21.00 14.02
C GLY A 819 42.62 20.75 13.35
N ILE A 820 42.19 19.50 13.32
CA ILE A 820 40.89 19.07 12.81
C ILE A 820 40.12 18.38 13.95
N GLY A 821 38.93 18.88 14.26
CA GLY A 821 37.99 18.30 15.22
C GLY A 821 36.87 17.55 14.52
N TYR A 822 36.38 16.47 15.15
CA TYR A 822 35.22 15.70 14.69
C TYR A 822 34.30 15.43 15.88
N THR A 823 33.12 16.06 15.86
CA THR A 823 32.08 15.88 16.87
C THR A 823 30.78 15.34 16.29
N ASP A 824 29.98 14.70 17.14
CA ASP A 824 28.62 14.21 16.86
C ASP A 824 27.66 14.63 17.97
N ILE A 825 26.44 15.04 17.63
CA ILE A 825 25.42 15.42 18.61
C ILE A 825 24.83 14.17 19.24
N GLN A 826 24.89 14.09 20.57
CA GLN A 826 24.35 12.97 21.31
C GLN A 826 22.83 12.83 21.15
N SER A 827 22.42 11.95 20.24
CA SER A 827 21.01 11.61 19.98
C SER A 827 20.17 12.84 19.62
N LEU A 828 20.55 13.53 18.53
CA LEU A 828 19.92 14.76 18.03
C LEU A 828 18.39 14.71 17.99
N TYR A 829 17.78 13.76 17.27
CA TYR A 829 16.32 13.73 17.16
C TYR A 829 15.62 13.44 18.51
N PRO A 830 16.08 12.49 19.34
CA PRO A 830 15.57 12.33 20.71
C PRO A 830 15.70 13.59 21.57
N TYR A 831 16.81 14.33 21.46
CA TYR A 831 16.97 15.62 22.13
C TYR A 831 15.89 16.61 21.70
N ILE A 832 15.64 16.73 20.40
CA ILE A 832 14.56 17.58 19.88
C ILE A 832 13.20 17.16 20.43
N MET A 833 12.91 15.85 20.43
CA MET A 833 11.66 15.27 20.92
C MET A 833 11.41 15.50 22.42
N ALA A 834 12.46 15.56 23.24
CA ALA A 834 12.34 15.76 24.68
C ALA A 834 12.36 17.23 25.12
N THR A 835 13.00 18.10 24.33
CA THR A 835 13.30 19.48 24.75
C THR A 835 12.36 20.52 24.14
N TYR A 836 11.95 20.34 22.87
CA TYR A 836 11.20 21.36 22.14
C TYR A 836 9.71 21.01 22.08
N ALA A 837 8.85 22.04 22.11
CA ALA A 837 7.42 21.88 21.98
C ALA A 837 7.05 21.37 20.57
N MET A 838 6.12 20.42 20.52
CA MET A 838 5.63 19.75 19.32
C MET A 838 4.21 20.21 18.96
N PRO A 839 3.86 20.31 17.66
CA PRO A 839 2.51 20.65 17.26
C PRO A 839 1.52 19.55 17.64
N ILE A 840 0.48 19.95 18.37
CA ILE A 840 -0.66 19.11 18.74
C ILE A 840 -1.97 19.78 18.31
N GLY A 841 -3.07 19.05 18.42
CA GLY A 841 -4.39 19.53 18.01
C GLY A 841 -4.52 19.69 16.50
N ILE A 842 -5.56 20.42 16.10
CA ILE A 842 -5.86 20.70 14.69
C ILE A 842 -5.20 22.03 14.33
N PRO A 843 -4.41 22.10 13.24
CA PRO A 843 -3.89 23.38 12.76
C PRO A 843 -4.98 24.21 12.05
N THR A 844 -4.87 25.53 12.11
CA THR A 844 -5.77 26.45 11.39
C THR A 844 -5.09 26.96 10.11
N PRO A 845 -5.66 26.73 8.91
CA PRO A 845 -5.20 27.43 7.72
C PRO A 845 -5.60 28.90 7.79
N LEU A 846 -4.62 29.80 7.70
CA LEU A 846 -4.83 31.24 7.56
C LEU A 846 -4.70 31.59 6.08
N TYR A 847 -5.82 31.97 5.47
CA TYR A 847 -5.88 32.37 4.07
C TYR A 847 -5.36 33.80 3.91
N ILE A 848 -4.06 33.91 3.71
CA ILE A 848 -3.44 35.17 3.29
C ILE A 848 -3.50 35.17 1.76
N GLN A 849 -4.30 36.07 1.19
CA GLN A 849 -4.33 36.30 -0.26
C GLN A 849 -2.90 36.65 -0.74
N ASN A 850 -2.62 36.53 -2.03
CA ASN A 850 -1.30 36.63 -2.62
C ASN A 850 -0.64 38.02 -2.41
N TYR A 851 -0.19 38.34 -1.20
CA TYR A 851 0.30 39.66 -0.81
C TYR A 851 1.82 39.72 -0.88
N ASP A 852 2.29 40.82 -1.44
CA ASP A 852 3.70 41.20 -1.34
C ASP A 852 3.98 41.70 0.08
N VAL A 853 5.08 41.23 0.65
CA VAL A 853 5.57 41.64 1.95
C VAL A 853 7.05 41.96 1.85
N ASN A 854 7.59 42.63 2.86
CA ASN A 854 9.03 42.82 2.99
C ASN A 854 9.45 42.47 4.42
N TRP A 855 9.32 41.19 4.77
CA TRP A 855 9.74 40.72 6.09
C TRP A 855 11.25 40.51 6.10
N GLU A 856 11.89 41.11 7.10
CA GLU A 856 13.35 41.14 7.26
C GLU A 856 13.76 40.72 8.68
N SER A 857 12.79 40.50 9.59
CA SER A 857 13.03 40.22 11.00
C SER A 857 12.23 39.02 11.48
N GLU A 858 12.77 38.28 12.47
CA GLU A 858 12.04 37.20 13.13
C GLU A 858 10.70 37.62 13.74
N ALA A 859 10.60 38.89 14.15
CA ALA A 859 9.38 39.46 14.73
C ALA A 859 8.22 39.47 13.72
N ASP A 860 8.50 39.42 12.42
CA ASP A 860 7.50 39.32 11.36
C ASP A 860 6.81 37.95 11.34
N ILE A 861 7.39 36.93 12.00
CA ILE A 861 6.83 35.58 12.10
C ILE A 861 5.98 35.44 13.36
N GLU A 862 4.72 35.86 13.26
CA GLU A 862 3.78 35.94 14.39
C GLU A 862 3.29 34.57 14.90
N HIS A 863 3.34 33.53 14.09
CA HIS A 863 2.73 32.23 14.39
C HIS A 863 3.68 31.06 14.20
N ASP A 864 3.59 30.08 15.09
CA ASP A 864 4.18 28.77 14.86
C ASP A 864 3.33 27.99 13.86
N GLY A 865 3.99 27.37 12.88
CA GLY A 865 3.28 26.77 11.76
C GLY A 865 4.15 26.51 10.55
N LEU A 866 3.49 26.17 9.44
CA LEU A 866 4.10 26.09 8.11
C LEU A 866 3.77 27.32 7.29
N TYR A 867 4.75 27.83 6.58
CA TYR A 867 4.67 29.04 5.76
C TYR A 867 5.00 28.69 4.32
N LYS A 868 4.14 29.12 3.40
CA LYS A 868 4.42 29.08 1.97
C LYS A 868 4.74 30.48 1.47
N VAL A 869 6.00 30.70 1.08
CA VAL A 869 6.58 32.02 0.91
C VAL A 869 7.56 32.08 -0.27
N VAL A 870 7.69 33.26 -0.88
CA VAL A 870 8.85 33.59 -1.73
C VAL A 870 9.92 34.22 -0.85
N VAL A 871 11.11 33.64 -0.88
CA VAL A 871 12.27 34.14 -0.13
C VAL A 871 13.36 34.62 -1.07
N LEU A 872 14.01 35.72 -0.70
CA LEU A 872 15.22 36.25 -1.30
C LEU A 872 16.39 35.99 -0.33
N PRO A 873 17.34 35.11 -0.65
CA PRO A 873 18.52 34.89 0.17
C PRO A 873 19.48 36.10 0.15
N PRO A 874 20.40 36.22 1.13
CA PRO A 874 21.56 37.12 1.02
C PRO A 874 22.55 36.61 -0.05
N GLN A 875 23.53 37.42 -0.45
CA GLN A 875 24.54 37.05 -1.47
C GLN A 875 25.82 36.45 -0.89
N ASN A 876 26.14 36.71 0.38
CA ASN A 876 27.43 36.43 1.00
C ASN A 876 27.31 35.50 2.23
N LEU A 877 26.51 34.43 2.12
CA LEU A 877 26.30 33.47 3.21
C LEU A 877 26.83 32.06 2.84
N ALA A 878 27.96 31.67 3.44
CA ALA A 878 28.64 30.42 3.08
C ALA A 878 27.82 29.16 3.43
N LEU A 879 26.96 29.25 4.44
CA LEU A 879 26.11 28.16 4.93
C LEU A 879 24.63 28.56 4.83
N PRO A 880 23.96 28.40 3.67
CA PRO A 880 22.59 28.87 3.52
C PRO A 880 21.61 28.10 4.41
N VAL A 881 20.51 28.75 4.84
CA VAL A 881 19.59 28.19 5.84
C VAL A 881 18.49 27.34 5.19
N LEU A 882 17.83 27.85 4.17
CA LEU A 882 16.63 27.23 3.61
C LEU A 882 16.96 26.25 2.49
N PRO A 883 16.40 25.03 2.52
CA PRO A 883 16.59 24.06 1.46
C PRO A 883 15.63 24.27 0.29
N ILE A 884 16.03 23.79 -0.89
CA ILE A 884 15.13 23.50 -2.01
C ILE A 884 15.47 22.14 -2.63
N THR A 885 14.49 21.54 -3.30
CA THR A 885 14.72 20.36 -4.14
C THR A 885 14.98 20.79 -5.58
N CYS A 886 16.19 20.56 -6.08
CA CYS A 886 16.64 20.84 -7.44
C CYS A 886 17.08 19.52 -8.10
N ASN A 887 16.60 19.20 -9.30
CA ASN A 887 16.76 17.90 -10.00
C ASN A 887 16.72 16.68 -9.06
N LYS A 888 15.68 16.61 -8.21
CA LYS A 888 15.45 15.53 -7.22
C LYS A 888 16.48 15.44 -6.09
N LYS A 889 17.36 16.43 -5.92
CA LYS A 889 18.32 16.51 -4.81
C LYS A 889 18.06 17.72 -3.91
N LEU A 890 18.26 17.52 -2.61
CA LEU A 890 18.14 18.57 -1.60
C LEU A 890 19.45 19.38 -1.53
N ILE A 891 19.34 20.68 -1.83
CA ILE A 891 20.44 21.64 -1.83
C ILE A 891 20.06 22.90 -1.02
N TYR A 892 21.06 23.71 -0.69
CA TYR A 892 20.91 24.97 0.05
C TYR A 892 21.57 26.10 -0.74
N PRO A 893 20.87 26.71 -1.71
CA PRO A 893 21.43 27.76 -2.56
C PRO A 893 21.10 29.17 -2.06
N LEU A 894 21.86 30.15 -2.56
CA LEU A 894 21.58 31.59 -2.45
C LEU A 894 20.96 32.19 -3.71
N CYS A 895 21.08 31.48 -4.84
CA CYS A 895 20.42 31.82 -6.10
C CYS A 895 19.78 30.57 -6.68
N TYR A 896 18.47 30.63 -6.91
CA TYR A 896 17.75 29.53 -7.54
C TYR A 896 18.20 29.31 -8.99
N SER A 897 18.42 30.38 -9.76
CA SER A 897 18.89 30.32 -11.16
C SER A 897 20.23 29.62 -11.30
N CYS A 898 21.24 30.06 -10.55
CA CYS A 898 22.51 29.36 -10.45
C CYS A 898 22.34 27.87 -10.09
N ALA A 899 21.48 27.54 -9.15
CA ALA A 899 21.28 26.15 -8.74
C ALA A 899 20.68 25.28 -9.87
N GLN A 900 19.67 25.78 -10.60
CA GLN A 900 19.09 25.03 -11.72
C GLN A 900 20.09 24.81 -12.86
N GLU A 901 20.86 25.84 -13.19
CA GLU A 901 21.84 25.80 -14.27
C GLU A 901 23.00 24.83 -13.98
N ASN A 902 23.39 24.67 -12.70
CA ASN A 902 24.66 24.04 -12.35
C ASN A 902 24.57 22.75 -11.53
N GLN A 903 23.43 22.46 -10.87
CA GLN A 903 23.29 21.28 -9.99
C GLN A 903 23.31 19.93 -10.75
N GLY A 904 23.27 19.96 -12.09
CA GLY A 904 23.46 18.79 -12.95
C GLY A 904 24.92 18.38 -13.18
N ALA A 905 25.87 19.29 -12.95
CA ALA A 905 27.30 19.05 -13.11
C ALA A 905 27.99 18.90 -11.74
N SER A 906 28.93 17.96 -11.66
CA SER A 906 29.79 17.80 -10.49
C SER A 906 31.03 18.69 -10.62
N TYR A 907 31.48 19.27 -9.50
CA TYR A 907 32.73 20.06 -9.41
C TYR A 907 32.77 21.32 -10.30
N ASN A 908 31.64 22.03 -10.40
CA ASN A 908 31.61 23.38 -10.99
C ASN A 908 32.71 24.25 -10.35
N LYS A 909 33.51 24.97 -11.14
CA LYS A 909 34.58 25.85 -10.64
C LYS A 909 34.23 27.32 -10.89
N ASN A 910 34.64 28.19 -9.97
CA ASN A 910 34.71 29.65 -10.15
C ASN A 910 33.42 30.29 -10.69
N LEU A 911 32.28 29.87 -10.14
CA LEU A 911 30.98 30.36 -10.56
C LEU A 911 30.73 31.77 -10.02
N VAL A 912 30.38 32.70 -10.90
CA VAL A 912 29.96 34.06 -10.54
C VAL A 912 28.47 34.19 -10.79
N CYS A 913 27.73 34.68 -9.79
CA CYS A 913 26.28 34.90 -9.91
C CYS A 913 26.00 36.32 -10.42
N GLU A 914 25.47 36.43 -11.63
CA GLU A 914 25.05 37.71 -12.24
C GLU A 914 23.52 37.93 -12.19
N HIS A 915 22.78 36.97 -11.65
CA HIS A 915 21.31 36.99 -11.59
C HIS A 915 20.75 38.08 -10.65
N GLY A 916 19.63 38.68 -11.06
CA GLY A 916 18.90 39.69 -10.28
C GLY A 916 18.11 39.13 -9.09
N GLU A 917 17.50 40.00 -8.28
CA GLU A 917 16.72 39.57 -7.09
C GLU A 917 15.60 38.58 -7.43
N GLU A 918 14.86 38.81 -8.51
CA GLU A 918 13.79 37.93 -8.95
C GLU A 918 14.33 36.52 -9.25
N GLU A 919 15.32 36.43 -10.14
CA GLU A 919 15.97 35.18 -10.54
C GLU A 919 16.63 34.41 -9.39
N ARG A 920 17.10 35.14 -8.36
CA ARG A 920 17.68 34.57 -7.15
C ARG A 920 16.63 34.00 -6.20
N SER A 921 15.46 34.63 -6.15
CA SER A 921 14.37 34.28 -5.26
C SER A 921 13.77 32.90 -5.58
N PHE A 922 13.20 32.25 -4.57
CA PHE A 922 12.48 30.99 -4.76
C PHE A 922 11.28 30.83 -3.85
N LEU A 923 10.29 30.08 -4.35
CA LEU A 923 9.15 29.62 -3.57
C LEU A 923 9.55 28.43 -2.70
N THR A 924 9.25 28.50 -1.41
CA THR A 924 9.45 27.39 -0.47
C THR A 924 8.26 27.24 0.48
N THR A 925 8.04 26.01 0.93
CA THR A 925 7.18 25.72 2.09
C THR A 925 8.09 25.33 3.24
N THR A 926 8.10 26.10 4.32
CA THR A 926 9.05 25.93 5.43
C THR A 926 8.37 26.09 6.79
N THR A 927 9.02 25.64 7.85
CA THR A 927 8.54 25.86 9.22
C THR A 927 8.84 27.28 9.68
N SER A 928 8.06 27.81 10.64
CA SER A 928 8.37 29.07 11.30
C SER A 928 9.78 29.08 11.93
N VAL A 929 10.25 27.96 12.46
CA VAL A 929 11.58 27.82 13.07
C VAL A 929 12.70 28.06 12.06
N GLU A 930 12.63 27.41 10.89
CA GLU A 930 13.64 27.60 9.85
C GLU A 930 13.54 28.99 9.22
N LEU A 931 12.32 29.51 9.05
CA LEU A 931 12.12 30.85 8.49
C LEU A 931 12.66 31.94 9.40
N LYS A 932 12.43 31.84 10.72
CA LYS A 932 13.03 32.74 11.73
C LYS A 932 14.56 32.70 11.63
N ASN A 933 15.16 31.51 11.59
CA ASN A 933 16.60 31.38 11.43
C ASN A 933 17.12 31.97 10.09
N ALA A 934 16.35 31.85 9.02
CA ALA A 934 16.70 32.44 7.73
C ALA A 934 16.68 33.98 7.78
N LEU A 935 15.65 34.58 8.37
CA LEU A 935 15.56 36.04 8.53
C LEU A 935 16.73 36.60 9.34
N ARG A 936 17.16 35.94 10.43
CA ARG A 936 18.39 36.30 11.17
C ARG A 936 19.64 36.35 10.30
N LYS A 937 19.66 35.51 9.25
CA LYS A 937 20.80 35.37 8.34
C LYS A 937 20.68 36.27 7.11
N GLY A 938 19.76 37.24 7.13
CA GLY A 938 19.64 38.25 6.07
C GLY A 938 18.77 37.81 4.89
N TYR A 939 17.98 36.74 5.03
CA TYR A 939 16.94 36.44 4.06
C TYR A 939 15.82 37.49 4.17
N LYS A 940 15.11 37.71 3.06
CA LYS A 940 13.89 38.52 3.03
C LYS A 940 12.72 37.69 2.54
N VAL A 941 11.55 37.83 3.14
CA VAL A 941 10.31 37.29 2.54
C VAL A 941 9.71 38.39 1.68
N LYS A 942 9.53 38.09 0.39
CA LYS A 942 8.97 39.01 -0.60
C LYS A 942 7.47 38.82 -0.78
N LYS A 943 6.97 37.62 -0.50
CA LYS A 943 5.57 37.25 -0.77
C LYS A 943 5.11 36.09 0.10
N ILE A 944 3.84 36.10 0.51
CA ILE A 944 3.20 35.02 1.29
C ILE A 944 1.99 34.50 0.54
N PHE A 945 1.81 33.17 0.55
CA PHE A 945 0.66 32.50 -0.07
C PHE A 945 -0.29 31.85 0.93
N GLU A 946 0.24 31.25 1.99
CA GLU A 946 -0.57 30.55 2.98
C GLU A 946 0.26 30.32 4.25
N ILE A 947 -0.43 30.35 5.40
CA ILE A 947 0.13 29.94 6.67
C ILE A 947 -0.77 28.84 7.25
N LEU A 948 -0.17 27.70 7.59
CA LEU A 948 -0.84 26.67 8.38
C LEU A 948 -0.40 26.85 9.84
N LYS A 949 -1.20 27.58 10.62
CA LYS A 949 -0.93 27.91 12.01
C LYS A 949 -1.16 26.71 12.92
N PHE A 950 -0.21 26.44 13.81
CA PHE A 950 -0.37 25.51 14.91
C PHE A 950 -1.01 26.24 16.09
N ASN A 951 -2.21 25.80 16.48
CA ASN A 951 -2.96 26.45 17.56
C ASN A 951 -2.43 26.06 18.94
N GLU A 952 -1.89 24.85 19.06
CA GLU A 952 -1.43 24.26 20.30
C GLU A 952 -0.06 23.59 20.11
N MET A 953 0.80 23.76 21.10
CA MET A 953 2.15 23.18 21.13
C MET A 953 2.37 22.53 22.50
N SER A 954 3.05 21.39 22.56
CA SER A 954 3.33 20.67 23.81
C SER A 954 4.76 20.12 23.86
N ASP A 955 5.48 20.39 24.95
CA ASP A 955 6.81 19.84 25.24
C ASP A 955 6.77 18.48 25.95
N ALA A 956 5.57 17.94 26.21
CA ALA A 956 5.37 16.69 26.94
C ALA A 956 5.15 15.48 26.01
N LEU A 957 4.78 15.69 24.73
CA LEU A 957 4.28 14.64 23.83
C LEU A 957 5.17 13.39 23.71
N PHE A 958 6.50 13.59 23.67
CA PHE A 958 7.48 12.49 23.57
C PHE A 958 8.39 12.37 24.78
N LYS A 959 8.33 13.32 25.72
CA LYS A 959 9.25 13.39 26.86
C LYS A 959 9.22 12.09 27.70
N PRO A 960 8.06 11.51 28.09
CA PRO A 960 8.02 10.22 28.79
C PRO A 960 8.65 9.06 28.01
N TYR A 961 8.38 8.98 26.71
CA TYR A 961 8.94 7.95 25.84
C TYR A 961 10.46 8.07 25.73
N VAL A 962 10.98 9.28 25.46
CA VAL A 962 12.42 9.53 25.33
C VAL A 962 13.12 9.23 26.65
N TYR A 963 12.60 9.71 27.77
CA TYR A 963 13.24 9.51 29.07
C TYR A 963 13.26 8.04 29.50
N ARG A 964 12.21 7.27 29.20
CA ARG A 964 12.18 5.82 29.45
C ARG A 964 13.36 5.11 28.78
N PHE A 965 13.56 5.31 27.49
CA PHE A 965 14.63 4.64 26.74
C PHE A 965 16.00 5.30 26.93
N LEU A 966 16.05 6.60 27.27
CA LEU A 966 17.29 7.27 27.65
C LEU A 966 17.82 6.71 28.96
N LYS A 967 16.97 6.54 29.98
CA LYS A 967 17.33 5.90 31.25
C LYS A 967 17.94 4.53 31.01
N THR A 968 17.24 3.67 30.26
CA THR A 968 17.72 2.33 29.94
C THR A 968 19.03 2.35 29.15
N LYS A 969 19.21 3.29 28.21
CA LYS A 969 20.48 3.49 27.48
C LYS A 969 21.63 3.87 28.41
N LEU A 970 21.40 4.80 29.35
CA LEU A 970 22.42 5.29 30.28
C LEU A 970 22.82 4.22 31.29
N GLU A 971 21.85 3.53 31.89
CA GLU A 971 22.08 2.37 32.76
C GLU A 971 22.94 1.32 32.05
N ALA A 972 22.54 0.95 30.82
CA ALA A 972 23.25 -0.02 29.99
C ALA A 972 24.61 0.45 29.45
N SER A 973 24.94 1.74 29.55
CA SER A 973 26.27 2.25 29.15
C SER A 973 27.33 2.01 30.22
N GLY A 974 26.92 1.74 31.47
CA GLY A 974 27.81 1.65 32.63
C GLY A 974 28.33 3.02 33.08
N LYS A 975 29.16 3.00 34.13
CA LYS A 975 29.81 4.19 34.69
C LYS A 975 30.71 4.86 33.64
N PRO A 976 30.53 6.16 33.35
CA PRO A 976 31.30 6.87 32.32
C PRO A 976 32.72 7.25 32.78
N TYR A 977 32.96 7.35 34.09
CA TYR A 977 34.27 7.74 34.65
C TYR A 977 34.80 6.68 35.60
N ASP A 978 36.12 6.60 35.73
CA ASP A 978 36.77 5.77 36.76
C ASP A 978 36.67 6.41 38.16
N ASP A 979 36.40 7.72 38.20
CA ASP A 979 36.26 8.51 39.43
C ASP A 979 34.81 8.46 39.94
N GLU A 980 34.62 7.95 41.16
CA GLU A 980 33.30 7.81 41.78
C GLU A 980 32.64 9.14 42.11
N ALA A 981 33.41 10.19 42.46
CA ALA A 981 32.85 11.52 42.69
C ALA A 981 32.30 12.14 41.40
N LYS A 982 32.99 11.94 40.26
CA LYS A 982 32.47 12.34 38.95
C LYS A 982 31.23 11.54 38.55
N ASN A 983 31.20 10.24 38.84
CA ASN A 983 30.01 9.41 38.62
C ASN A 983 28.83 9.85 39.48
N GLN A 984 29.06 10.30 40.72
CA GLN A 984 28.04 10.86 41.59
C GLN A 984 27.50 12.20 41.05
N GLN A 985 28.38 13.10 40.62
CA GLN A 985 27.98 14.35 39.96
C GLN A 985 27.18 14.08 38.67
N PHE A 986 27.57 13.08 37.89
CA PHE A 986 26.85 12.66 36.69
C PHE A 986 25.42 12.19 36.99
N LYS A 987 25.22 11.43 38.08
CA LYS A 987 23.88 11.02 38.53
C LYS A 987 23.04 12.19 39.00
N GLU A 988 23.61 13.09 39.80
CA GLU A 988 22.93 14.29 40.29
C GLU A 988 22.47 15.16 39.12
N GLU A 989 23.34 15.31 38.11
CA GLU A 989 23.03 16.04 36.89
C GLU A 989 21.97 15.34 36.03
N ILE A 990 21.98 14.01 35.93
CA ILE A 990 20.91 13.22 35.29
C ILE A 990 19.57 13.46 35.97
N LYS A 991 19.53 13.38 37.31
CA LYS A 991 18.30 13.63 38.08
C LYS A 991 17.83 15.06 37.88
N ARG A 992 18.74 16.03 37.90
CA ARG A 992 18.44 17.46 37.67
C ARG A 992 17.91 17.73 36.27
N ARG A 993 18.52 17.14 35.23
CA ARG A 993 18.15 17.38 33.81
C ARG A 993 16.91 16.62 33.37
N TYR A 994 16.80 15.35 33.75
CA TYR A 994 15.81 14.43 33.18
C TYR A 994 14.76 13.94 34.18
N GLY A 995 14.94 14.20 35.48
CA GLY A 995 13.96 13.85 36.51
C GLY A 995 13.88 12.37 36.86
N PHE A 996 14.78 11.53 36.35
CA PHE A 996 14.89 10.11 36.72
C PHE A 996 16.24 9.80 37.34
N GLU A 997 16.28 8.74 38.16
CA GLU A 997 17.50 8.22 38.78
C GLU A 997 17.97 6.96 38.06
N ILE A 998 19.30 6.80 37.99
CA ILE A 998 19.97 5.61 37.48
C ILE A 998 19.91 4.51 38.56
N ASP A 999 19.41 3.33 38.18
CA ASP A 999 19.44 2.16 39.05
C ASP A 999 20.86 1.58 39.11
N GLU A 1000 21.49 1.64 40.30
CA GLU A 1000 22.83 1.10 40.54
C GLU A 1000 22.97 -0.37 40.17
N GLY A 1001 21.92 -1.17 40.41
CA GLY A 1001 21.91 -2.59 40.05
C GLY A 1001 21.93 -2.82 38.54
N LYS A 1002 21.54 -1.82 37.75
CA LYS A 1002 21.52 -1.85 36.29
C LYS A 1002 22.63 -1.01 35.65
N TRP A 1003 23.38 -0.21 36.41
CA TRP A 1003 24.40 0.70 35.90
C TRP A 1003 25.72 0.01 35.55
N SER A 1004 25.64 -0.89 34.58
CA SER A 1004 26.75 -1.72 34.11
C SER A 1004 26.77 -1.78 32.60
N LYS A 1005 27.95 -2.05 32.02
CA LYS A 1005 28.10 -2.14 30.56
C LYS A 1005 27.26 -3.30 30.03
N ASN A 1006 26.19 -2.97 29.31
CA ASN A 1006 25.32 -3.90 28.60
C ASN A 1006 25.17 -3.41 27.14
N PRO A 1007 26.08 -3.82 26.23
CA PRO A 1007 26.14 -3.30 24.87
C PRO A 1007 24.84 -3.44 24.08
N ALA A 1008 24.08 -4.51 24.29
CA ALA A 1008 22.83 -4.75 23.59
C ALA A 1008 21.71 -3.89 24.08
N LEU A 1009 21.50 -3.85 25.40
CA LEU A 1009 20.42 -3.06 25.94
C LEU A 1009 20.64 -1.59 25.58
N ARG A 1010 21.90 -1.15 25.57
CA ARG A 1010 22.31 0.15 25.04
C ARG A 1010 21.98 0.30 23.55
N THR A 1011 22.29 -0.69 22.72
CA THR A 1011 22.03 -0.65 21.26
C THR A 1011 20.53 -0.62 20.96
N ILE A 1012 19.75 -1.51 21.57
CA ILE A 1012 18.30 -1.58 21.42
C ILE A 1012 17.66 -0.28 21.88
N SER A 1013 18.03 0.24 23.06
CA SER A 1013 17.52 1.51 23.57
C SER A 1013 17.84 2.69 22.64
N LYS A 1014 19.06 2.73 22.08
CA LYS A 1014 19.43 3.73 21.06
C LYS A 1014 18.52 3.63 19.82
N LEU A 1015 18.24 2.42 19.35
CA LEU A 1015 17.35 2.24 18.20
C LEU A 1015 15.90 2.64 18.52
N TYR A 1016 15.40 2.37 19.73
CA TYR A 1016 14.07 2.79 20.19
C TYR A 1016 13.92 4.32 20.27
N LEU A 1017 14.97 5.01 20.70
CA LEU A 1017 15.02 6.47 20.72
C LEU A 1017 14.91 7.06 19.30
N ASN A 1018 15.64 6.49 18.34
CA ASN A 1018 15.77 7.08 17.00
C ASN A 1018 14.68 6.67 15.99
N SER A 1019 13.91 5.61 16.24
CA SER A 1019 13.04 5.01 15.22
C SER A 1019 11.58 5.47 15.25
N LEU A 1020 11.12 6.16 16.31
CA LEU A 1020 9.72 6.52 16.49
C LEU A 1020 9.22 7.55 15.47
N TRP A 1021 9.86 8.72 15.41
CA TRP A 1021 9.36 9.86 14.62
C TRP A 1021 9.29 9.54 13.12
N GLY A 1022 10.26 8.78 12.60
CA GLY A 1022 10.29 8.38 11.19
C GLY A 1022 9.12 7.47 10.79
N LYS A 1023 8.49 6.79 11.76
CA LYS A 1023 7.31 5.96 11.50
C LYS A 1023 6.05 6.81 11.24
N LEU A 1024 5.94 8.00 11.84
CA LEU A 1024 4.82 8.92 11.65
C LEU A 1024 4.76 9.50 10.23
N SER A 1025 5.93 9.69 9.58
CA SER A 1025 6.07 10.20 8.22
C SER A 1025 6.03 9.12 7.12
N MET A 1026 5.66 7.89 7.46
CA MET A 1026 5.67 6.76 6.52
C MET A 1026 4.79 7.04 5.30
N ARG A 1027 5.35 6.78 4.11
CA ARG A 1027 4.64 6.92 2.83
C ARG A 1027 3.49 5.91 2.73
N THR A 1028 2.36 6.38 2.21
CA THR A 1028 1.12 5.62 2.01
C THR A 1028 0.98 5.06 0.60
N ASP A 1029 1.80 5.54 -0.34
CA ASP A 1029 1.73 5.28 -1.77
C ASP A 1029 2.73 4.18 -2.22
N LEU A 1030 3.18 3.33 -1.29
CA LEU A 1030 4.06 2.21 -1.60
C LEU A 1030 3.29 1.10 -2.36
N PRO A 1031 3.94 0.41 -3.32
CA PRO A 1031 3.35 -0.75 -3.98
C PRO A 1031 2.90 -1.81 -2.97
N LYS A 1032 1.71 -2.35 -3.17
CA LYS A 1032 1.14 -3.46 -2.40
C LYS A 1032 1.22 -4.73 -3.25
N THR A 1033 1.48 -5.87 -2.61
CA THR A 1033 1.43 -7.17 -3.27
C THR A 1033 0.31 -7.98 -2.63
N VAL A 1034 -0.58 -8.52 -3.46
CA VAL A 1034 -1.69 -9.36 -3.03
C VAL A 1034 -1.59 -10.71 -3.71
N VAL A 1035 -1.81 -11.78 -2.95
CA VAL A 1035 -1.93 -13.14 -3.46
C VAL A 1035 -3.38 -13.38 -3.82
N CYS A 1036 -3.65 -13.67 -5.09
CA CYS A 1036 -4.97 -13.99 -5.61
C CYS A 1036 -5.04 -15.49 -5.89
N SER A 1037 -6.04 -16.17 -5.31
CA SER A 1037 -6.28 -17.60 -5.54
C SER A 1037 -7.55 -17.84 -6.35
N THR A 1038 -8.23 -16.78 -6.78
CA THR A 1038 -9.46 -16.85 -7.57
C THR A 1038 -9.46 -15.83 -8.70
N ALA A 1039 -10.11 -16.17 -9.81
CA ALA A 1039 -10.28 -15.26 -10.94
C ALA A 1039 -11.01 -13.96 -10.52
N THR A 1040 -11.97 -14.05 -9.60
CA THR A 1040 -12.71 -12.88 -9.09
C THR A 1040 -11.80 -11.88 -8.37
N GLU A 1041 -10.92 -12.34 -7.49
CA GLU A 1041 -9.96 -11.47 -6.81
C GLU A 1041 -9.00 -10.81 -7.81
N PHE A 1042 -8.54 -11.60 -8.78
CA PHE A 1042 -7.66 -11.14 -9.86
C PHE A 1042 -8.32 -10.03 -10.70
N TYR A 1043 -9.51 -10.29 -11.27
CA TYR A 1043 -10.23 -9.30 -12.07
C TYR A 1043 -10.70 -8.09 -11.26
N LYS A 1044 -11.01 -8.27 -9.97
CA LYS A 1044 -11.35 -7.13 -9.09
C LYS A 1044 -10.19 -6.16 -8.92
N ILE A 1045 -8.95 -6.66 -8.86
CA ILE A 1045 -7.76 -5.80 -8.74
C ILE A 1045 -7.44 -5.15 -10.08
N LEU A 1046 -7.53 -5.90 -11.18
CA LEU A 1046 -7.24 -5.40 -12.54
C LEU A 1046 -8.27 -4.39 -13.05
N ASN A 1047 -9.55 -4.63 -12.80
CA ASN A 1047 -10.62 -3.75 -13.28
C ASN A 1047 -10.82 -2.52 -12.39
N ASN A 1048 -10.17 -2.46 -11.22
CA ASN A 1048 -10.20 -1.27 -10.40
C ASN A 1048 -9.32 -0.19 -11.04
N SER A 1049 -9.96 0.81 -11.63
CA SER A 1049 -9.32 1.93 -12.31
C SER A 1049 -8.38 2.75 -11.41
N THR A 1050 -8.50 2.64 -10.09
CA THR A 1050 -7.61 3.31 -9.12
C THR A 1050 -6.25 2.61 -8.94
N ASN A 1051 -6.06 1.42 -9.52
CA ASN A 1051 -4.86 0.63 -9.36
C ASN A 1051 -3.94 0.74 -10.58
N VAL A 1052 -2.68 1.10 -10.35
CA VAL A 1052 -1.60 1.01 -11.34
C VAL A 1052 -0.86 -0.31 -11.11
N ILE A 1053 -1.10 -1.28 -11.99
CA ILE A 1053 -0.43 -2.59 -11.95
C ILE A 1053 1.08 -2.42 -12.22
N LYS A 1054 1.91 -3.04 -11.40
CA LYS A 1054 3.37 -3.03 -11.49
C LYS A 1054 3.94 -4.36 -11.94
N SER A 1055 3.40 -5.47 -11.43
CA SER A 1055 3.75 -6.81 -11.89
C SER A 1055 2.59 -7.79 -11.66
N VAL A 1056 2.54 -8.82 -12.49
CA VAL A 1056 1.66 -9.98 -12.35
C VAL A 1056 2.57 -11.21 -12.49
N ASP A 1057 2.76 -11.92 -11.39
CA ASP A 1057 3.63 -13.09 -11.32
C ASP A 1057 2.75 -14.33 -11.14
N LEU A 1058 2.67 -15.20 -12.17
CA LEU A 1058 2.02 -16.50 -12.05
C LEU A 1058 2.94 -17.41 -11.22
N VAL A 1059 2.44 -17.87 -10.08
CA VAL A 1059 3.27 -18.57 -9.09
C VAL A 1059 2.99 -20.07 -9.09
N GLU A 1060 1.71 -20.42 -9.17
CA GLU A 1060 1.19 -21.77 -9.34
C GLU A 1060 -0.06 -21.67 -10.22
N ASP A 1061 -0.54 -22.79 -10.74
CA ASP A 1061 -1.73 -22.85 -11.60
C ASP A 1061 -2.98 -22.19 -10.97
N ASP A 1062 -3.05 -22.14 -9.64
CA ASP A 1062 -4.13 -21.53 -8.87
C ASP A 1062 -3.73 -20.32 -8.00
N LYS A 1063 -2.51 -19.78 -8.17
CA LYS A 1063 -2.03 -18.63 -7.38
C LYS A 1063 -1.28 -17.61 -8.24
N ILE A 1064 -1.75 -16.37 -8.18
CA ILE A 1064 -1.15 -15.21 -8.88
C ILE A 1064 -0.78 -14.15 -7.86
N TYR A 1065 0.44 -13.61 -7.96
CA TYR A 1065 0.87 -12.46 -7.17
C TYR A 1065 0.69 -11.21 -8.03
N ILE A 1066 -0.11 -10.26 -7.54
CA ILE A 1066 -0.30 -8.97 -8.20
C ILE A 1066 0.34 -7.89 -7.36
N SER A 1067 1.32 -7.19 -7.93
CA SER A 1067 1.86 -5.97 -7.36
C SER A 1067 1.22 -4.76 -8.02
N PHE A 1068 0.64 -3.86 -7.23
CA PHE A 1068 0.02 -2.64 -7.73
C PHE A 1068 0.23 -1.47 -6.77
N LYS A 1069 0.18 -0.25 -7.31
CA LYS A 1069 0.16 0.99 -6.54
C LYS A 1069 -1.20 1.65 -6.74
N THR A 1070 -1.85 2.05 -5.65
CA THR A 1070 -3.05 2.89 -5.75
C THR A 1070 -2.64 4.28 -6.24
N SER A 1071 -3.38 4.84 -7.19
CA SER A 1071 -3.16 6.21 -7.69
C SER A 1071 -3.16 7.21 -6.53
N GLU A 1072 -2.37 8.28 -6.67
CA GLU A 1072 -2.11 9.22 -5.58
C GLU A 1072 -3.41 9.83 -5.03
N GLU A 1073 -4.34 10.13 -5.93
CA GLU A 1073 -5.66 10.70 -5.66
C GLU A 1073 -6.52 9.80 -4.77
N PHE A 1074 -6.31 8.48 -4.82
CA PHE A 1074 -7.08 7.49 -4.06
C PHE A 1074 -6.32 6.94 -2.85
N THR A 1075 -5.13 7.49 -2.56
CA THR A 1075 -4.29 7.01 -1.47
C THR A 1075 -4.85 7.45 -0.12
N THR A 1076 -5.20 6.49 0.73
CA THR A 1076 -5.69 6.75 2.08
C THR A 1076 -4.53 6.90 3.08
N PRO A 1077 -4.53 7.91 3.96
CA PRO A 1077 -3.52 8.02 5.02
C PRO A 1077 -3.64 6.86 6.01
N LEU A 1078 -2.51 6.43 6.56
CA LEU A 1078 -2.47 5.39 7.59
C LEU A 1078 -3.13 5.88 8.89
N GLU A 1079 -3.55 4.96 9.75
CA GLU A 1079 -4.20 5.26 11.04
C GLU A 1079 -3.33 6.09 12.00
N PHE A 1080 -2.01 6.12 11.77
CA PHE A 1080 -1.01 6.83 12.56
C PHE A 1080 -0.23 7.89 11.77
N SER A 1081 -0.65 8.20 10.54
CA SER A 1081 0.08 9.13 9.69
C SER A 1081 -0.02 10.55 10.23
N ASN A 1082 1.13 11.16 10.52
CA ASN A 1082 1.26 12.56 10.86
C ASN A 1082 2.56 13.10 10.26
N LEU A 1083 2.44 14.06 9.35
CA LEU A 1083 3.58 14.69 8.69
C LEU A 1083 4.02 16.02 9.35
N LEU A 1084 3.18 16.63 10.18
CA LEU A 1084 3.49 17.90 10.86
C LEU A 1084 4.60 17.73 11.90
N ILE A 1085 4.48 16.73 12.76
CA ILE A 1085 5.46 16.43 13.82
C ILE A 1085 6.84 16.10 13.24
N PRO A 1086 7.00 15.16 12.28
CA PRO A 1086 8.30 14.88 11.67
C PRO A 1086 8.91 16.10 10.95
N THR A 1087 8.07 16.92 10.31
CA THR A 1087 8.52 18.17 9.67
C THR A 1087 9.09 19.14 10.70
N TRP A 1088 8.39 19.32 11.82
CA TRP A 1088 8.85 20.16 12.92
C TRP A 1088 10.14 19.64 13.58
N ILE A 1089 10.19 18.34 13.88
CA ILE A 1089 11.37 17.68 14.48
C ILE A 1089 12.61 17.88 13.60
N THR A 1090 12.49 17.64 12.30
CA THR A 1090 13.63 17.72 11.38
C THR A 1090 14.08 19.17 11.14
N ALA A 1091 13.15 20.12 11.08
CA ALA A 1091 13.45 21.54 11.01
C ALA A 1091 14.19 22.07 12.25
N GLN A 1092 13.70 21.69 13.43
CA GLN A 1092 14.34 22.04 14.70
C GLN A 1092 15.72 21.40 14.82
N ALA A 1093 15.89 20.14 14.38
CA ALA A 1093 17.18 19.46 14.36
C ALA A 1093 18.20 20.17 13.45
N ARG A 1094 17.78 20.60 12.24
CA ARG A 1094 18.65 21.36 11.33
C ARG A 1094 19.04 22.71 11.90
N THR A 1095 18.11 23.41 12.55
CA THR A 1095 18.36 24.71 13.19
C THR A 1095 19.28 24.55 14.41
N TYR A 1096 19.13 23.46 15.17
CA TYR A 1096 20.01 23.14 16.29
C TYR A 1096 21.43 22.84 15.82
N LEU A 1097 21.61 22.01 14.79
CA LEU A 1097 22.92 21.80 14.16
C LEU A 1097 23.53 23.13 13.68
N TYR A 1098 22.71 23.99 13.06
CA TYR A 1098 23.15 25.29 12.57
C TYR A 1098 23.71 26.20 13.67
N SER A 1099 23.18 26.13 14.89
CA SER A 1099 23.74 26.89 16.02
C SER A 1099 25.17 26.50 16.38
N PHE A 1100 25.61 25.28 16.04
CA PHE A 1100 27.01 24.88 16.18
C PHE A 1100 27.87 25.37 15.03
N PHE A 1101 27.30 25.56 13.84
CA PHE A 1101 28.01 26.20 12.74
C PHE A 1101 28.39 27.63 13.13
N GLU A 1102 27.44 28.37 13.70
CA GLU A 1102 27.66 29.73 14.18
C GLU A 1102 28.73 29.79 15.27
N GLN A 1103 28.78 28.81 16.17
CA GLN A 1103 29.81 28.73 17.21
C GLN A 1103 31.21 28.54 16.61
N VAL A 1104 31.37 27.62 15.64
CA VAL A 1104 32.64 27.41 14.92
C VAL A 1104 33.06 28.68 14.17
N GLU A 1105 32.15 29.28 13.39
CA GLU A 1105 32.43 30.51 12.64
C GLU A 1105 32.77 31.69 13.55
N SER A 1106 32.11 31.83 14.72
CA SER A 1106 32.38 32.91 15.68
C SER A 1106 33.80 32.88 16.27
N LYS A 1107 34.48 31.73 16.19
CA LYS A 1107 35.88 31.54 16.60
C LYS A 1107 36.86 31.73 15.44
N GLY A 1108 36.37 32.08 14.25
CA GLY A 1108 37.19 32.21 13.03
C GLY A 1108 37.66 30.86 12.47
N GLU A 1109 36.95 29.78 12.81
CA GLU A 1109 37.27 28.43 12.36
C GLU A 1109 36.40 28.01 11.17
N LYS A 1110 36.91 27.06 10.37
CA LYS A 1110 36.24 26.59 9.16
C LYS A 1110 35.55 25.25 9.40
N ILE A 1111 34.36 25.10 8.83
CA ILE A 1111 33.68 23.82 8.74
C ILE A 1111 34.20 23.09 7.49
N LEU A 1112 34.58 21.82 7.64
CA LEU A 1112 35.08 20.98 6.55
C LEU A 1112 33.98 20.06 6.00
N TYR A 1113 33.13 19.52 6.88
CA TYR A 1113 32.06 18.58 6.52
C TYR A 1113 30.97 18.56 7.59
N TYR A 1114 29.73 18.27 7.19
CA TYR A 1114 28.63 17.98 8.10
C TYR A 1114 27.68 16.90 7.55
N ASP A 1115 27.16 16.03 8.41
CA ASP A 1115 26.08 15.09 8.08
C ASP A 1115 25.12 14.93 9.26
N THR A 1116 23.95 15.56 9.15
CA THR A 1116 22.77 15.43 10.03
C THR A 1116 22.98 15.85 11.49
N ASP A 1117 23.85 15.16 12.22
CA ASP A 1117 24.21 15.32 13.62
C ASP A 1117 25.73 15.45 13.83
N SER A 1118 26.54 15.26 12.79
CA SER A 1118 27.99 15.33 12.85
C SER A 1118 28.59 16.59 12.21
N LEU A 1119 29.73 17.02 12.76
CA LEU A 1119 30.51 18.16 12.27
C LEU A 1119 32.02 17.84 12.27
N ILE A 1120 32.69 18.14 11.16
CA ILE A 1120 34.15 18.16 11.05
C ILE A 1120 34.58 19.59 10.79
N PHE A 1121 35.51 20.11 11.60
CA PHE A 1121 35.88 21.53 11.61
C PHE A 1121 37.37 21.72 11.95
N THR A 1122 37.89 22.92 11.70
CA THR A 1122 39.24 23.32 12.10
C THR A 1122 39.25 23.92 13.51
N PHE A 1123 40.39 23.87 14.22
CA PHE A 1123 40.56 24.59 15.48
C PHE A 1123 42.00 25.06 15.67
N ASP A 1124 42.19 26.14 16.42
CA ASP A 1124 43.53 26.62 16.81
C ASP A 1124 44.11 25.73 17.93
N LYS A 1125 45.17 24.99 17.60
CA LYS A 1125 45.88 24.12 18.55
C LYS A 1125 46.49 24.90 19.71
N ALA A 1126 46.88 26.15 19.51
CA ALA A 1126 47.46 26.99 20.55
C ALA A 1126 46.45 27.32 21.67
N SER A 1127 45.16 27.30 21.36
CA SER A 1127 44.11 27.53 22.36
C SER A 1127 43.93 26.35 23.32
N GLY A 1128 44.36 25.14 22.92
CA GLY A 1128 44.14 23.91 23.66
C GLY A 1128 42.67 23.46 23.75
N GLU A 1129 41.73 24.20 23.17
CA GLU A 1129 40.29 23.96 23.26
C GLU A 1129 39.64 23.88 21.88
N TYR A 1130 38.61 23.04 21.77
CA TYR A 1130 37.77 23.04 20.57
C TYR A 1130 36.83 24.26 20.57
N PRO A 1131 36.44 24.79 19.40
CA PRO A 1131 35.44 25.86 19.29
C PRO A 1131 34.07 25.46 19.85
N LEU A 1132 33.82 24.16 20.02
CA LEU A 1132 32.58 23.60 20.56
C LEU A 1132 32.81 23.02 21.95
N LYS A 1133 31.90 23.33 22.87
CA LYS A 1133 31.85 22.68 24.19
C LYS A 1133 31.37 21.25 24.05
N THR A 1134 32.14 20.32 24.57
CA THR A 1134 31.78 18.89 24.58
C THR A 1134 31.08 18.49 25.88
N GLY A 1135 30.25 17.45 25.82
CA GLY A 1135 29.50 16.95 26.97
C GLY A 1135 28.97 15.54 26.80
N ASP A 1136 28.51 14.96 27.91
CA ASP A 1136 28.07 13.57 28.03
C ASP A 1136 26.54 13.40 28.06
N TYR A 1137 25.80 14.49 27.86
CA TYR A 1137 24.35 14.55 28.01
C TYR A 1137 23.61 14.67 26.67
N LEU A 1138 22.31 14.40 26.69
CA LEU A 1138 21.43 14.44 25.53
C LEU A 1138 21.47 15.83 24.87
N GLY A 1139 21.83 15.87 23.57
CA GLY A 1139 21.97 17.12 22.80
C GLY A 1139 23.37 17.74 22.83
N ASP A 1140 24.27 17.31 23.72
CA ASP A 1140 25.64 17.82 23.76
C ASP A 1140 26.45 17.30 22.56
N MET A 1141 27.52 18.03 22.20
CA MET A 1141 28.52 17.56 21.24
C MET A 1141 29.47 16.57 21.91
N GLU A 1142 29.66 15.40 21.33
CA GLU A 1142 30.64 14.41 21.76
C GLU A 1142 31.76 14.29 20.72
N LEU A 1143 33.01 14.13 21.17
CA LEU A 1143 34.12 13.81 20.27
C LEU A 1143 33.99 12.38 19.75
N GLU A 1144 33.93 12.22 18.43
CA GLU A 1144 33.75 10.91 17.77
C GLU A 1144 34.99 10.00 17.95
N LYS A 1145 36.19 10.60 17.98
CA LYS A 1145 37.48 9.89 18.03
C LYS A 1145 38.34 10.36 19.22
N LYS A 1146 37.91 10.03 20.43
CA LYS A 1146 38.69 10.29 21.66
C LYS A 1146 40.08 9.61 21.57
N GLY A 1147 41.15 10.33 21.89
CA GLY A 1147 42.52 9.81 21.90
C GLY A 1147 43.22 9.71 20.53
N LYS A 1148 42.66 10.32 19.47
CA LYS A 1148 43.24 10.32 18.12
C LYS A 1148 43.37 11.72 17.57
N ASP A 1149 44.53 12.02 16.99
CA ASP A 1149 44.79 13.26 16.26
C ASP A 1149 44.43 13.08 14.79
N ILE A 1150 43.53 13.92 14.27
CA ILE A 1150 43.16 13.92 12.85
C ILE A 1150 44.19 14.75 12.08
N LEU A 1151 44.91 14.10 11.17
CA LEU A 1151 46.01 14.69 10.40
C LEU A 1151 45.54 15.27 9.06
N GLU A 1152 44.63 14.57 8.38
CA GLU A 1152 44.17 14.96 7.04
C GLU A 1152 42.68 14.63 6.86
N PHE A 1153 41.97 15.54 6.21
CA PHE A 1153 40.60 15.37 5.74
C PHE A 1153 40.55 15.46 4.22
N LEU A 1154 39.83 14.52 3.61
CA LEU A 1154 39.58 14.45 2.18
C LEU A 1154 38.07 14.31 1.93
N GLY A 1155 37.49 15.14 1.06
CA GLY A 1155 36.07 15.14 0.74
C GLY A 1155 35.83 15.18 -0.77
N LEU A 1156 34.95 14.31 -1.28
CA LEU A 1156 34.52 14.35 -2.69
C LEU A 1156 33.04 14.70 -2.85
N GLY A 1157 32.29 14.76 -1.75
CA GLY A 1157 30.89 15.13 -1.75
C GLY A 1157 30.14 14.68 -0.51
N ALA A 1158 28.81 14.76 -0.57
CA ALA A 1158 27.97 14.27 0.51
C ALA A 1158 28.17 12.74 0.70
N LYS A 1159 28.49 12.33 1.94
CA LYS A 1159 28.73 10.94 2.36
C LYS A 1159 29.88 10.25 1.58
N GLN A 1160 30.88 11.04 1.21
CA GLN A 1160 32.07 10.64 0.46
C GLN A 1160 33.29 11.38 1.03
N TYR A 1161 33.93 10.80 2.04
CA TYR A 1161 35.10 11.40 2.68
C TYR A 1161 36.07 10.35 3.21
N ALA A 1162 37.32 10.76 3.39
CA ALA A 1162 38.35 9.99 4.05
C ALA A 1162 39.06 10.82 5.13
N LEU A 1163 39.49 10.15 6.19
CA LEU A 1163 40.22 10.75 7.31
C LEU A 1163 41.47 9.94 7.60
N LYS A 1164 42.57 10.64 7.87
CA LYS A 1164 43.82 10.07 8.35
C LYS A 1164 44.05 10.47 9.80
N TYR A 1165 44.32 9.48 10.64
CA TYR A 1165 44.51 9.67 12.08
C TYR A 1165 45.91 9.25 12.50
N ARG A 1166 46.32 9.76 13.66
CA ARG A 1166 47.41 9.25 14.47
C ARG A 1166 46.89 8.93 15.86
N ASP A 1167 47.14 7.72 16.34
CA ASP A 1167 46.88 7.39 17.74
C ASP A 1167 47.83 8.19 18.63
N VAL A 1168 47.29 8.88 19.64
CA VAL A 1168 48.08 9.77 20.51
C VAL A 1168 49.02 8.98 21.42
N VAL A 1169 48.72 7.70 21.69
CA VAL A 1169 49.51 6.82 22.56
C VAL A 1169 50.51 6.01 21.76
N THR A 1170 50.07 5.31 20.71
CA THR A 1170 50.93 4.38 19.95
C THR A 1170 51.68 5.06 18.81
N GLY A 1171 51.20 6.22 18.33
CA GLY A 1171 51.73 6.90 17.16
C GLY A 1171 51.36 6.25 15.82
N GLU A 1172 50.60 5.15 15.84
CA GLU A 1172 50.19 4.42 14.64
C GLU A 1172 49.23 5.25 13.77
N LEU A 1173 49.36 5.07 12.45
CA LEU A 1173 48.48 5.72 11.48
C LEU A 1173 47.28 4.84 11.17
N GLU A 1174 46.09 5.45 11.19
CA GLU A 1174 44.85 4.81 10.80
C GLU A 1174 44.11 5.62 9.74
N TYR A 1175 43.25 4.94 8.98
CA TYR A 1175 42.48 5.53 7.89
C TYR A 1175 41.01 5.15 8.01
N ASP A 1176 40.10 6.11 7.88
CA ASP A 1176 38.66 5.86 7.80
C ASP A 1176 38.15 6.38 6.45
N LEU A 1177 37.57 5.50 5.64
CA LEU A 1177 37.01 5.81 4.34
C LEU A 1177 35.48 5.59 4.38
N LYS A 1178 34.72 6.65 4.11
CA LYS A 1178 33.25 6.61 4.07
C LYS A 1178 32.75 6.84 2.65
N LEU A 1179 32.20 5.78 2.04
CA LEU A 1179 31.59 5.81 0.72
C LEU A 1179 30.15 5.32 0.76
N ARG A 1180 29.22 6.12 0.22
CA ARG A 1180 27.81 5.73 0.16
C ARG A 1180 27.59 4.65 -0.92
N GLY A 1181 27.10 3.50 -0.47
CA GLY A 1181 26.56 2.45 -1.35
C GLY A 1181 27.61 1.49 -1.92
N ILE A 1182 28.85 1.55 -1.44
CA ILE A 1182 29.90 0.58 -1.77
C ILE A 1182 30.31 -0.11 -0.47
N SER A 1183 30.34 -1.44 -0.50
CA SER A 1183 30.81 -2.24 0.64
C SER A 1183 32.33 -2.37 0.56
N LEU A 1184 33.03 -1.96 1.61
CA LEU A 1184 34.49 -2.04 1.71
C LEU A 1184 34.90 -3.44 2.22
N ASN A 1185 34.91 -4.44 1.32
CA ASN A 1185 35.45 -5.79 1.58
C ASN A 1185 36.87 -5.93 1.02
N GLY A 1186 37.54 -7.07 1.25
CA GLY A 1186 38.91 -7.31 0.78
C GLY A 1186 39.14 -6.99 -0.71
N LYS A 1187 38.28 -7.54 -1.59
CA LYS A 1187 38.32 -7.26 -3.05
C LYS A 1187 38.11 -5.79 -3.40
N THR A 1188 37.24 -5.09 -2.67
CA THR A 1188 36.96 -3.67 -2.95
C THR A 1188 38.06 -2.77 -2.41
N CYS A 1189 38.61 -3.06 -1.23
CA CYS A 1189 39.67 -2.26 -0.60
C CYS A 1189 41.01 -2.34 -1.35
N SER A 1190 41.25 -3.40 -2.14
CA SER A 1190 42.43 -3.45 -3.01
C SER A 1190 42.34 -2.46 -4.18
N ILE A 1191 41.12 -2.01 -4.54
CA ILE A 1191 40.86 -1.05 -5.62
C ILE A 1191 40.58 0.35 -5.06
N ILE A 1192 39.72 0.43 -4.03
CA ILE A 1192 39.22 1.65 -3.43
C ILE A 1192 39.63 1.68 -1.95
N ASN A 1193 40.72 2.38 -1.68
CA ASN A 1193 41.31 2.65 -0.36
C ASN A 1193 41.65 4.13 -0.21
N TYR A 1194 42.25 4.49 0.93
CA TYR A 1194 42.66 5.87 1.22
C TYR A 1194 43.50 6.50 0.11
N ASP A 1195 44.54 5.80 -0.36
CA ASP A 1195 45.49 6.34 -1.34
C ASP A 1195 44.82 6.57 -2.70
N SER A 1196 44.04 5.59 -3.17
CA SER A 1196 43.26 5.75 -4.41
C SER A 1196 42.23 6.89 -4.31
N PHE A 1197 41.60 7.08 -3.14
CA PHE A 1197 40.65 8.16 -2.89
C PHE A 1197 41.35 9.53 -2.84
N SER A 1198 42.52 9.59 -2.21
CA SER A 1198 43.39 10.78 -2.22
C SER A 1198 43.77 11.18 -3.65
N GLY A 1199 44.18 10.21 -4.48
CA GLY A 1199 44.45 10.45 -5.89
C GLY A 1199 43.24 10.93 -6.71
N LEU A 1200 42.01 10.54 -6.33
CA LEU A 1200 40.79 11.12 -6.92
C LEU A 1200 40.60 12.58 -6.52
N VAL A 1201 40.79 12.91 -5.24
CA VAL A 1201 40.70 14.29 -4.74
C VAL A 1201 41.73 15.18 -5.42
N ASP A 1202 42.98 14.73 -5.51
CA ASP A 1202 44.06 15.50 -6.13
C ASP A 1202 43.78 15.76 -7.62
N ARG A 1203 43.23 14.79 -8.36
CA ARG A 1203 42.83 14.99 -9.77
C ARG A 1203 41.66 15.96 -9.95
N VAL A 1204 40.70 15.95 -9.04
CA VAL A 1204 39.61 16.94 -9.03
C VAL A 1204 40.15 18.35 -8.79
N ILE A 1205 41.08 18.49 -7.85
CA ILE A 1205 41.72 19.77 -7.52
C ILE A 1205 42.54 20.28 -8.73
N LEU A 1206 43.46 19.46 -9.24
CA LEU A 1206 44.43 19.83 -10.29
C LEU A 1206 43.77 20.04 -11.66
N ASP A 1207 43.00 19.07 -12.13
CA ASP A 1207 42.61 18.99 -13.55
C ASP A 1207 41.09 19.14 -13.75
N GLY A 1208 40.30 19.22 -12.66
CA GLY A 1208 38.84 19.15 -12.72
C GLY A 1208 38.32 17.80 -13.26
N TYR A 1209 39.20 16.80 -13.40
CA TYR A 1209 38.90 15.53 -14.02
C TYR A 1209 38.25 14.56 -13.05
N GLN A 1210 37.17 13.93 -13.49
CA GLN A 1210 36.45 12.92 -12.72
C GLN A 1210 36.86 11.53 -13.17
N GLU A 1211 37.79 10.92 -12.45
CA GLU A 1211 38.11 9.52 -12.64
C GLU A 1211 37.11 8.63 -11.90
N SER A 1212 36.84 7.45 -12.48
CA SER A 1212 35.96 6.45 -11.89
C SER A 1212 36.74 5.19 -11.50
N LEU A 1213 36.44 4.64 -10.33
CA LEU A 1213 36.98 3.37 -9.85
C LEU A 1213 35.90 2.28 -9.96
N THR A 1214 36.25 1.07 -10.39
CA THR A 1214 35.26 -0.02 -10.50
C THR A 1214 35.44 -1.02 -9.36
N ALA A 1215 34.50 -1.03 -8.41
CA ALA A 1215 34.44 -2.05 -7.37
C ALA A 1215 33.85 -3.34 -7.93
N VAL A 1216 34.40 -4.48 -7.52
CA VAL A 1216 33.93 -5.82 -7.89
C VAL A 1216 33.50 -6.57 -6.65
N TYR A 1217 32.27 -7.09 -6.63
CA TYR A 1217 31.75 -7.87 -5.51
C TYR A 1217 30.73 -8.91 -5.95
N ASP A 1218 30.57 -9.94 -5.13
CA ASP A 1218 29.55 -10.97 -5.34
C ASP A 1218 28.22 -10.51 -4.71
N GLU A 1219 27.10 -10.68 -5.43
CA GLU A 1219 25.78 -10.23 -4.97
C GLU A 1219 24.79 -11.40 -4.89
N ILE A 1220 24.27 -11.64 -3.69
CA ILE A 1220 23.13 -12.55 -3.48
C ILE A 1220 21.83 -11.81 -3.77
N ARG A 1221 21.02 -12.36 -4.68
CA ARG A 1221 19.73 -11.81 -5.08
C ARG A 1221 18.66 -12.89 -5.12
N ALA A 1222 17.57 -12.65 -4.41
CA ALA A 1222 16.35 -13.43 -4.56
C ALA A 1222 15.52 -12.96 -5.75
N ILE A 1223 15.03 -13.93 -6.53
CA ILE A 1223 14.04 -13.74 -7.57
C ILE A 1223 12.76 -14.45 -7.11
N LYS A 1224 11.67 -13.67 -7.00
CA LYS A 1224 10.39 -14.16 -6.49
C LYS A 1224 9.97 -15.44 -7.23
N ASN A 1225 9.68 -16.49 -6.47
CA ASN A 1225 9.20 -17.79 -6.97
C ASN A 1225 10.13 -18.56 -7.92
N VAL A 1226 11.33 -18.05 -8.19
CA VAL A 1226 12.36 -18.77 -8.95
C VAL A 1226 13.38 -19.38 -7.99
N GLY A 1227 13.87 -18.57 -7.05
CA GLY A 1227 14.86 -19.00 -6.06
C GLY A 1227 15.83 -17.88 -5.69
N VAL A 1228 16.94 -18.27 -5.06
CA VAL A 1228 18.01 -17.36 -4.67
C VAL A 1228 19.25 -17.65 -5.51
N PHE A 1229 19.91 -16.61 -5.98
CA PHE A 1229 21.07 -16.67 -6.86
C PHE A 1229 22.21 -15.81 -6.34
N THR A 1230 23.44 -16.27 -6.49
CA THR A 1230 24.63 -15.43 -6.39
C THR A 1230 25.05 -15.02 -7.80
N THR A 1231 25.23 -13.72 -8.02
CA THR A 1231 25.87 -13.18 -9.24
C THR A 1231 27.31 -12.86 -8.89
N ASN A 1232 28.26 -13.54 -9.53
CA ASN A 1232 29.67 -13.34 -9.25
C ASN A 1232 30.20 -12.13 -10.02
N ASP A 1233 31.19 -11.45 -9.45
CA ASP A 1233 31.94 -10.34 -10.07
C ASP A 1233 31.08 -9.18 -10.58
N LYS A 1234 30.04 -8.82 -9.81
CA LYS A 1234 29.22 -7.64 -10.13
C LYS A 1234 30.09 -6.39 -10.04
N GLN A 1235 30.16 -5.67 -11.15
CA GLN A 1235 30.89 -4.41 -11.23
C GLN A 1235 30.00 -3.24 -10.81
N LYS A 1236 30.57 -2.34 -9.99
CA LYS A 1236 29.96 -1.07 -9.64
C LYS A 1236 30.99 0.05 -9.78
N VAL A 1237 30.68 0.96 -10.70
CA VAL A 1237 31.49 2.14 -10.93
C VAL A 1237 31.24 3.16 -9.82
N TYR A 1238 32.31 3.59 -9.17
CA TYR A 1238 32.40 4.68 -8.21
C TYR A 1238 32.95 5.91 -8.90
N GLN A 1239 32.30 7.05 -8.69
CA GLN A 1239 32.78 8.36 -9.14
C GLN A 1239 32.45 9.37 -8.05
N GLY A 1240 33.39 10.26 -7.77
CA GLY A 1240 33.16 11.38 -6.86
C GLY A 1240 32.07 12.29 -7.39
N VAL A 1241 31.17 12.76 -6.51
CA VAL A 1241 30.08 13.67 -6.88
C VAL A 1241 29.98 14.83 -5.90
N CYS A 1242 30.35 16.02 -6.34
CA CYS A 1242 30.09 17.28 -5.63
C CYS A 1242 29.20 18.20 -6.47
N ASP A 1243 27.89 18.11 -6.25
CA ASP A 1243 26.88 18.82 -7.03
C ASP A 1243 25.96 19.69 -6.15
N LYS A 1244 26.35 19.94 -4.91
CA LYS A 1244 25.60 20.76 -3.95
C LYS A 1244 26.14 22.19 -3.78
N GLY A 1245 27.07 22.58 -4.64
CA GLY A 1245 27.79 23.85 -4.63
C GLY A 1245 28.84 23.87 -5.74
N TYR A 1246 29.75 24.84 -5.67
CA TYR A 1246 30.87 25.01 -6.60
C TYR A 1246 32.19 25.15 -5.84
N ILE A 1247 33.30 24.81 -6.48
CA ILE A 1247 34.66 24.97 -5.97
C ILE A 1247 35.09 26.43 -6.15
N ALA A 1248 35.51 27.06 -5.07
CA ALA A 1248 36.01 28.42 -5.02
C ALA A 1248 37.39 28.57 -5.70
N ASN A 1249 37.84 29.82 -5.86
CA ASN A 1249 39.14 30.16 -6.46
C ASN A 1249 40.37 29.59 -5.72
N ASP A 1250 40.22 29.09 -4.49
CA ASP A 1250 41.29 28.41 -3.76
C ASP A 1250 41.40 26.91 -4.09
N ASP A 1251 40.62 26.44 -5.08
CA ASP A 1251 40.51 25.07 -5.59
C ASP A 1251 40.12 24.00 -4.55
N VAL A 1252 39.84 24.36 -3.30
CA VAL A 1252 39.53 23.42 -2.21
C VAL A 1252 38.24 23.73 -1.48
N THR A 1253 37.85 24.99 -1.34
CA THR A 1253 36.64 25.39 -0.61
C THR A 1253 35.41 25.21 -1.50
N ILE A 1254 34.31 24.70 -0.93
CA ILE A 1254 33.04 24.54 -1.63
C ILE A 1254 32.04 25.57 -1.12
N LEU A 1255 31.53 26.39 -2.03
CA LEU A 1255 30.56 27.45 -1.77
C LEU A 1255 29.18 27.12 -2.37
N PRO A 1256 28.09 27.63 -1.78
CA PRO A 1256 26.75 27.39 -2.30
C PRO A 1256 26.52 28.13 -3.62
N PHE A 1257 25.65 27.60 -4.48
CA PHE A 1257 25.25 28.27 -5.72
C PHE A 1257 24.65 29.64 -5.43
N GLY A 1258 25.13 30.68 -6.12
CA GLY A 1258 24.70 32.06 -5.90
C GLY A 1258 25.54 32.86 -4.90
N TYR A 1259 26.59 32.26 -4.33
CA TYR A 1259 27.52 32.98 -3.44
C TYR A 1259 28.35 33.99 -4.23
N VAL A 1260 28.36 35.23 -3.76
CA VAL A 1260 29.19 36.33 -4.26
C VAL A 1260 30.34 36.52 -3.26
N GLN A 1261 31.57 36.30 -3.73
CA GLN A 1261 32.80 36.42 -2.94
C GLN A 1261 33.15 37.86 -2.56
#